data_AF-A0A7S0SMQ1-F1
#
_entry.id   AF-A0A7S0SMQ1-F1
#
_cell.length_a   1.000
_cell.length_b   1.000
_cell.length_c   1.000
_cell.angle_alpha   90.00
_cell.angle_beta   90.00
_cell.angle_gamma   90.00
#
_symmetry.space_group_name_H-M   'P 1'
#
loop_
_entity.id
_entity.type
_entity.pdbx_description
1 polymer ?
#
loop_
_entity_poly.entity_id
_entity_poly.type
_entity_poly.pdbx_seq_one_letter_code
_entity_poly.pdbx_strand_id
1 'polypeptide(L)'
;MPPKKDGPKKGADLTPEEKLAAMEQTLEGEKNNLTVELTFQKDKLKQMREENAVLNGEVHLLKGKLSKQSSDADDILTHKQREISQKVERVTGLEARVKELEAVCRERDDEIKTLESERKESRKKLEQAAQLASEKGMLEEAVRRQDAVIARQDEEMERLKHLLQEMEEACGKTQMENEELFLKASGTTKLAVLFGQPWLLTRSRHRLHGDVPVDREENTLTNLGGKHIVLYGGVGRGGGGGDAGANATSRELAVVNLDTFTWEKVATQHKHATHGAWHSGHTGTAMAKNKMVVFGGRRGNAMTNEVHIFNTDSLKWITPAVKGTCSHREYHSSCALREKVYVMGGISEEGDLTSDLWLLDFDTMQWSMVSTYGQAAPRPRRGHAMCGSEKDRKIIVCGGFDGDAHLMDVCVLETDRLTWSCPSTTGMQPPPREGHAASMVGKYLFIAGGSDGQRHLVDVYALDTESMVWECIMDGSENGLSGDAAIPGGAGGMPSLSGGAADLAHVMGGMAGLGLKPRSRYYEFHGSSLYMIKPDRDERLNELEVLELALPEDIEGMKSAHMRGDEEMSDRLELLDVANTSPNSIEVSWRPPSKNADRVHHYKLMMATNTGVVKEVCQGKYERFKVTGLRANAEYIFCVKAFYDDGKHVWSESKAFCTRYGGGSGGMAAAATNKGTSSIVV
;
A
#
# COMPACT_ATOMS: atom_id res chain seq x y z
N MET A 1 -9.84 -104.65 54.58
CA MET A 1 -10.03 -105.19 53.22
C MET A 1 -9.00 -104.53 52.31
N PRO A 2 -8.11 -105.29 51.65
CA PRO A 2 -7.30 -104.78 50.53
C PRO A 2 -8.16 -104.80 49.24
N PRO A 3 -7.82 -104.09 48.14
CA PRO A 3 -6.96 -104.75 47.13
C PRO A 3 -6.16 -103.86 46.12
N LYS A 4 -5.09 -104.49 45.59
CA LYS A 4 -4.56 -104.54 44.18
C LYS A 4 -4.13 -103.24 43.46
N LYS A 5 -2.84 -103.07 43.11
CA LYS A 5 -1.95 -103.69 42.08
C LYS A 5 -2.06 -103.08 40.66
N ASP A 6 -0.87 -102.80 40.13
CA ASP A 6 -0.41 -102.67 38.72
C ASP A 6 -0.37 -101.26 38.08
N GLY A 7 0.83 -100.86 37.60
CA GLY A 7 1.14 -99.63 36.84
C GLY A 7 0.77 -99.73 35.35
N PRO A 8 1.47 -99.10 34.35
CA PRO A 8 2.57 -98.12 34.37
C PRO A 8 2.42 -96.92 33.34
N LYS A 9 3.43 -96.02 33.27
CA LYS A 9 3.91 -95.18 32.11
C LYS A 9 3.59 -93.65 31.98
N LYS A 10 4.70 -92.92 31.71
CA LYS A 10 4.94 -91.72 30.82
C LYS A 10 4.49 -90.32 31.29
N GLY A 11 5.42 -89.48 31.76
CA GLY A 11 6.37 -88.65 30.97
C GLY A 11 5.93 -87.27 30.46
N ALA A 12 6.66 -86.22 30.93
CA ALA A 12 7.07 -84.95 30.27
C ALA A 12 6.02 -83.81 30.09
N ASP A 13 6.35 -82.51 30.09
CA ASP A 13 7.65 -81.80 30.03
C ASP A 13 7.47 -80.38 30.63
N LEU A 14 8.40 -79.93 31.49
CA LEU A 14 8.38 -78.61 32.16
C LEU A 14 9.40 -77.64 31.51
N THR A 15 9.24 -76.33 31.77
CA THR A 15 9.89 -75.22 31.05
C THR A 15 11.36 -74.97 31.45
N PRO A 16 12.16 -74.19 30.69
CA PRO A 16 13.61 -74.07 30.87
C PRO A 16 14.10 -73.52 32.23
N GLU A 17 13.32 -72.69 32.95
CA GLU A 17 13.66 -72.25 34.32
C GLU A 17 13.33 -73.29 35.39
N GLU A 18 12.31 -74.13 35.15
CA GLU A 18 11.98 -75.27 36.01
C GLU A 18 12.97 -76.43 35.79
N LYS A 19 13.56 -76.55 34.60
CA LYS A 19 14.66 -77.50 34.31
C LYS A 19 15.94 -77.16 35.07
N LEU A 20 16.24 -75.89 35.29
CA LEU A 20 17.42 -75.44 36.04
C LEU A 20 17.26 -75.64 37.56
N ALA A 21 16.13 -75.23 38.13
CA ALA A 21 15.82 -75.45 39.54
C ALA A 21 15.57 -76.93 39.88
N ALA A 22 15.01 -77.71 38.94
CA ALA A 22 14.91 -79.17 39.08
C ALA A 22 16.30 -79.83 38.98
N MET A 23 17.23 -79.30 38.18
CA MET A 23 18.61 -79.80 38.15
C MET A 23 19.33 -79.57 39.48
N GLU A 24 19.25 -78.38 40.07
CA GLU A 24 19.80 -78.11 41.41
C GLU A 24 19.20 -79.00 42.49
N GLN A 25 17.87 -79.17 42.49
CA GLN A 25 17.17 -80.00 43.47
C GLN A 25 17.46 -81.51 43.28
N THR A 26 17.70 -81.95 42.04
CA THR A 26 18.09 -83.33 41.73
C THR A 26 19.54 -83.59 42.15
N LEU A 27 20.45 -82.65 41.88
CA LEU A 27 21.87 -82.76 42.25
C LEU A 27 22.09 -82.72 43.77
N GLU A 28 21.37 -81.87 44.52
CA GLU A 28 21.43 -81.86 45.99
C GLU A 28 20.77 -83.12 46.61
N GLY A 29 19.77 -83.69 45.93
CA GLY A 29 19.18 -84.99 46.29
C GLY A 29 20.14 -86.17 46.07
N GLU A 30 20.89 -86.16 44.97
CA GLU A 30 21.91 -87.18 44.67
C GLU A 30 23.09 -87.11 45.65
N LYS A 31 23.54 -85.91 45.99
CA LYS A 31 24.58 -85.68 47.01
C LYS A 31 24.18 -86.20 48.40
N ASN A 32 22.93 -85.98 48.81
CA ASN A 32 22.42 -86.51 50.08
C ASN A 32 22.30 -88.04 50.07
N ASN A 33 21.85 -88.65 48.97
CA ASN A 33 21.80 -90.11 48.82
C ASN A 33 23.20 -90.75 48.85
N LEU A 34 24.19 -90.14 48.19
CA LEU A 34 25.57 -90.61 48.21
C LEU A 34 26.20 -90.50 49.61
N THR A 35 25.84 -89.48 50.38
CA THR A 35 26.29 -89.31 51.77
C THR A 35 25.73 -90.39 52.69
N VAL A 36 24.44 -90.74 52.52
CA VAL A 36 23.79 -91.83 53.27
C VAL A 36 24.40 -93.19 52.93
N GLU A 37 24.67 -93.45 51.65
CA GLU A 37 25.33 -94.68 51.21
C GLU A 37 26.76 -94.80 51.78
N LEU A 38 27.52 -93.70 51.83
CA LEU A 38 28.85 -93.66 52.44
C LEU A 38 28.83 -94.00 53.94
N THR A 39 27.82 -93.51 54.67
CA THR A 39 27.64 -93.85 56.09
C THR A 39 27.24 -95.31 56.30
N PHE A 40 26.38 -95.86 55.44
CA PHE A 40 25.96 -97.25 55.49
C PHE A 40 27.13 -98.22 55.26
N GLN A 41 28.00 -97.92 54.30
CA GLN A 41 29.19 -98.73 54.01
C GLN A 41 30.22 -98.69 55.17
N LYS A 42 30.33 -97.56 55.88
CA LYS A 42 31.21 -97.44 57.06
C LYS A 42 30.74 -98.27 58.24
N ASP A 43 29.43 -98.30 58.51
CA ASP A 43 28.87 -99.11 59.61
C ASP A 43 28.96 -100.61 59.32
N LYS A 44 28.78 -101.02 58.06
CA LYS A 44 28.95 -102.41 57.64
C LYS A 44 30.39 -102.89 57.78
N LEU A 45 31.38 -102.02 57.54
CA LEU A 45 32.80 -102.31 57.78
C LEU A 45 33.10 -102.55 59.27
N LYS A 46 32.42 -101.82 60.16
CA LYS A 46 32.61 -101.93 61.61
C LYS A 46 32.04 -103.26 62.14
N GLN A 47 30.84 -103.64 61.71
CA GLN A 47 30.19 -104.91 62.09
C GLN A 47 31.05 -106.13 61.69
N MET A 48 31.62 -106.13 60.49
CA MET A 48 32.47 -107.22 60.00
C MET A 48 33.80 -107.37 60.78
N ARG A 49 34.26 -106.33 61.47
CA ARG A 49 35.46 -106.39 62.32
C ARG A 49 35.17 -107.03 63.68
N GLU A 50 34.00 -106.78 64.24
CA GLU A 50 33.57 -107.35 65.52
C GLU A 50 33.30 -108.87 65.40
N GLU A 51 32.72 -109.32 64.29
CA GLU A 51 32.52 -110.75 64.00
C GLU A 51 33.85 -111.52 63.86
N ASN A 52 34.89 -110.89 63.29
CA ASN A 52 36.23 -111.49 63.19
C ASN A 52 36.95 -111.65 64.54
N ALA A 53 36.61 -110.83 65.54
CA ALA A 53 37.19 -110.95 66.88
C ALA A 53 36.60 -112.15 67.65
N VAL A 54 35.31 -112.44 67.45
CA VAL A 54 34.60 -113.58 68.07
C VAL A 54 35.10 -114.91 67.50
N LEU A 55 35.27 -115.01 66.17
CA LEU A 55 35.80 -116.21 65.51
C LEU A 55 37.22 -116.58 65.97
N ASN A 56 38.05 -115.60 66.30
CA ASN A 56 39.40 -115.85 66.85
C ASN A 56 39.38 -116.44 68.27
N GLY A 57 38.33 -116.18 69.06
CA GLY A 57 38.13 -116.79 70.38
C GLY A 57 37.76 -118.27 70.31
N GLU A 58 36.95 -118.67 69.33
CA GLU A 58 36.50 -120.06 69.12
C GLU A 58 37.62 -120.96 68.59
N VAL A 59 38.54 -120.42 67.78
CA VAL A 59 39.74 -121.12 67.30
C VAL A 59 40.69 -121.52 68.45
N HIS A 60 40.73 -120.73 69.54
CA HIS A 60 41.58 -121.02 70.70
C HIS A 60 41.04 -122.20 71.55
N LEU A 61 39.73 -122.46 71.49
CA LEU A 61 39.06 -123.56 72.19
C LEU A 61 39.16 -124.89 71.42
N LEU A 62 39.20 -124.83 70.08
CA LEU A 62 39.32 -126.00 69.20
C LEU A 62 40.77 -126.51 69.03
N LYS A 63 41.78 -125.65 69.25
CA LYS A 63 43.21 -126.03 69.28
C LYS A 63 43.59 -127.03 70.37
N GLY A 64 42.73 -127.24 71.38
CA GLY A 64 42.92 -128.27 72.40
C GLY A 64 42.50 -129.69 71.96
N LYS A 65 41.75 -129.85 70.85
CA LYS A 65 41.17 -131.14 70.45
C LYS A 65 41.76 -131.79 69.20
N LEU A 66 42.65 -131.11 68.47
CA LEU A 66 43.03 -131.55 67.11
C LEU A 66 44.54 -131.76 66.94
N SER A 67 45.16 -132.57 67.79
CA SER A 67 46.56 -132.99 67.63
C SER A 67 46.73 -134.25 66.74
N LYS A 68 45.85 -134.51 65.77
CA LYS A 68 45.92 -135.79 65.02
C LYS A 68 45.67 -135.83 63.50
N GLN A 69 45.34 -134.75 62.79
CA GLN A 69 45.11 -134.84 61.33
C GLN A 69 45.64 -133.60 60.58
N SER A 70 46.73 -133.76 59.83
CA SER A 70 47.59 -132.67 59.29
C SER A 70 48.00 -132.90 57.82
N SER A 71 47.08 -133.16 56.90
CA SER A 71 47.48 -133.30 55.48
C SER A 71 46.53 -132.68 54.45
N ASP A 72 45.25 -132.49 54.77
CA ASP A 72 44.27 -132.04 53.76
C ASP A 72 44.02 -130.50 53.78
N ALA A 73 44.78 -129.73 54.57
CA ALA A 73 44.52 -128.30 54.81
C ALA A 73 45.24 -127.33 53.86
N ASP A 74 46.30 -127.75 53.18
CA ASP A 74 47.09 -126.84 52.32
C ASP A 74 46.36 -126.48 51.00
N ASP A 75 45.56 -127.40 50.45
CA ASP A 75 44.83 -127.19 49.20
C ASP A 75 43.66 -126.20 49.35
N ILE A 76 43.09 -126.08 50.56
CA ILE A 76 41.96 -125.16 50.83
C ILE A 76 42.44 -123.70 50.96
N LEU A 77 43.66 -123.48 51.45
CA LEU A 77 44.25 -122.13 51.60
C LEU A 77 44.52 -121.44 50.27
N THR A 78 45.00 -122.17 49.26
CA THR A 78 45.30 -121.61 47.94
C THR A 78 44.04 -121.16 47.19
N HIS A 79 42.92 -121.86 47.37
CA HIS A 79 41.63 -121.46 46.80
C HIS A 79 41.10 -120.15 47.41
N LYS A 80 41.27 -119.96 48.72
CA LYS A 80 40.78 -118.75 49.41
C LYS A 80 41.60 -117.50 49.10
N GLN A 81 42.89 -117.64 48.84
CA GLN A 81 43.74 -116.50 48.43
C GLN A 81 43.32 -115.92 47.07
N ARG A 82 42.89 -116.77 46.13
CA ARG A 82 42.40 -116.36 44.81
C ARG A 82 41.08 -115.56 44.90
N GLU A 83 40.20 -115.94 45.83
CA GLU A 83 38.91 -115.26 46.06
C GLU A 83 39.11 -113.84 46.65
N ILE A 84 40.17 -113.63 47.44
CA ILE A 84 40.53 -112.33 48.01
C ILE A 84 41.05 -111.38 46.93
N SER A 85 41.92 -111.85 46.03
CA SER A 85 42.45 -111.02 44.94
C SER A 85 41.36 -110.47 44.02
N GLN A 86 40.36 -111.29 43.68
CA GLN A 86 39.22 -110.84 42.87
C GLN A 86 38.37 -109.76 43.56
N LYS A 87 38.24 -109.82 44.89
CA LYS A 87 37.49 -108.82 45.66
C LYS A 87 38.26 -107.50 45.75
N VAL A 88 39.59 -107.53 45.82
CA VAL A 88 40.44 -106.32 45.83
C VAL A 88 40.35 -105.56 44.51
N GLU A 89 40.41 -106.24 43.35
CA GLU A 89 40.21 -105.58 42.04
C GLU A 89 38.84 -104.92 41.90
N ARG A 90 37.81 -105.49 42.53
CA ARG A 90 36.46 -104.92 42.50
C ARG A 90 36.36 -103.67 43.37
N VAL A 91 37.09 -103.61 44.48
CA VAL A 91 37.16 -102.42 45.35
C VAL A 91 37.91 -101.29 44.65
N THR A 92 39.06 -101.57 44.03
CA THR A 92 39.83 -100.55 43.33
C THR A 92 39.07 -99.99 42.12
N GLY A 93 38.30 -100.82 41.41
CA GLY A 93 37.42 -100.37 40.33
C GLY A 93 36.28 -99.45 40.81
N LEU A 94 35.72 -99.70 42.00
CA LEU A 94 34.69 -98.84 42.59
C LEU A 94 35.27 -97.52 43.10
N GLU A 95 36.46 -97.53 43.70
CA GLU A 95 37.15 -96.31 44.13
C GLU A 95 37.47 -95.38 42.96
N ALA A 96 37.88 -95.93 41.81
CA ALA A 96 38.09 -95.16 40.59
C ALA A 96 36.79 -94.48 40.11
N ARG A 97 35.66 -95.20 40.18
CA ARG A 97 34.35 -94.68 39.76
C ARG A 97 33.81 -93.59 40.69
N VAL A 98 34.06 -93.69 42.00
CA VAL A 98 33.72 -92.64 42.97
C VAL A 98 34.49 -91.36 42.65
N LYS A 99 35.80 -91.48 42.37
CA LYS A 99 36.65 -90.32 42.07
C LYS A 99 36.24 -89.61 40.78
N GLU A 100 35.78 -90.35 39.78
CA GLU A 100 35.23 -89.80 38.53
C GLU A 100 33.92 -89.04 38.78
N LEU A 101 32.99 -89.61 39.55
CA LEU A 101 31.72 -88.96 39.89
C LEU A 101 31.90 -87.70 40.74
N GLU A 102 32.86 -87.69 41.66
CA GLU A 102 33.22 -86.49 42.44
C GLU A 102 33.80 -85.36 41.56
N ALA A 103 34.47 -85.69 40.46
CA ALA A 103 34.94 -84.69 39.51
C ALA A 103 33.77 -84.07 38.73
N VAL A 104 32.84 -84.92 38.25
CA VAL A 104 31.64 -84.47 37.53
C VAL A 104 30.73 -83.61 38.41
N CYS A 105 30.53 -83.97 39.68
CA CYS A 105 29.71 -83.16 40.59
C CYS A 105 30.29 -81.75 40.79
N ARG A 106 31.62 -81.63 40.92
CA ARG A 106 32.28 -80.32 41.06
C ARG A 106 32.11 -79.45 39.81
N GLU A 107 32.23 -80.04 38.63
CA GLU A 107 32.01 -79.32 37.37
C GLU A 107 30.57 -78.80 37.27
N ARG A 108 29.57 -79.60 37.67
CA ARG A 108 28.17 -79.18 37.71
C ARG A 108 27.88 -78.10 38.76
N ASP A 109 28.51 -78.17 39.92
CA ASP A 109 28.38 -77.14 40.96
C ASP A 109 28.90 -75.77 40.49
N ASP A 110 29.99 -75.75 39.70
CA ASP A 110 30.53 -74.51 39.16
C ASP A 110 29.67 -73.96 38.01
N GLU A 111 29.10 -74.83 37.18
CA GLU A 111 28.15 -74.49 36.10
C GLU A 111 26.81 -73.94 36.66
N ILE A 112 26.37 -74.43 37.81
CA ILE A 112 25.20 -73.90 38.52
C ILE A 112 25.46 -72.47 39.01
N LYS A 113 26.60 -72.22 39.66
CA LYS A 113 26.92 -70.88 40.20
C LYS A 113 27.01 -69.82 39.11
N THR A 114 27.53 -70.15 37.93
CA THR A 114 27.59 -69.21 36.81
C THR A 114 26.17 -68.86 36.34
N LEU A 115 25.30 -69.85 36.16
CA LEU A 115 23.90 -69.65 35.76
C LEU A 115 23.09 -68.87 36.80
N GLU A 116 23.29 -69.11 38.10
CA GLU A 116 22.66 -68.32 39.16
C GLU A 116 23.08 -66.84 39.10
N SER A 117 24.35 -66.56 38.80
CA SER A 117 24.86 -65.20 38.67
C SER A 117 24.24 -64.47 37.46
N GLU A 118 24.12 -65.16 36.33
CA GLU A 118 23.50 -64.65 35.10
C GLU A 118 21.99 -64.41 35.28
N ARG A 119 21.30 -65.31 35.99
CA ARG A 119 19.88 -65.18 36.32
C ARG A 119 19.63 -63.97 37.23
N LYS A 120 20.50 -63.74 38.21
CA LYS A 120 20.44 -62.57 39.10
C LYS A 120 20.67 -61.26 38.35
N GLU A 121 21.60 -61.24 37.41
CA GLU A 121 21.83 -60.06 36.55
C GLU A 121 20.64 -59.81 35.61
N SER A 122 20.10 -60.85 34.98
CA SER A 122 18.94 -60.77 34.10
C SER A 122 17.70 -60.27 34.84
N ARG A 123 17.48 -60.73 36.08
CA ARG A 123 16.38 -60.25 36.93
C ARG A 123 16.51 -58.76 37.26
N LYS A 124 17.72 -58.27 37.57
CA LYS A 124 17.95 -56.84 37.79
C LYS A 124 17.63 -56.01 36.53
N LYS A 125 18.03 -56.50 35.35
CA LYS A 125 17.71 -55.83 34.07
C LYS A 125 16.20 -55.81 33.82
N LEU A 126 15.49 -56.88 34.14
CA LEU A 126 14.03 -56.97 34.00
C LEU A 126 13.31 -55.98 34.93
N GLU A 127 13.78 -55.85 36.17
CA GLU A 127 13.23 -54.93 37.16
C GLU A 127 13.44 -53.45 36.76
N GLN A 128 14.63 -53.12 36.25
CA GLN A 128 14.90 -51.80 35.64
C GLN A 128 14.02 -51.55 34.41
N ALA A 129 13.84 -52.53 33.52
CA ALA A 129 12.99 -52.40 32.35
C ALA A 129 11.52 -52.19 32.71
N ALA A 130 11.02 -52.86 33.75
CA ALA A 130 9.66 -52.66 34.27
C ALA A 130 9.46 -51.25 34.83
N GLN A 131 10.47 -50.71 35.53
CA GLN A 131 10.42 -49.34 36.04
C GLN A 131 10.43 -48.30 34.92
N LEU A 132 11.30 -48.46 33.92
CA LEU A 132 11.32 -47.61 32.72
C LEU A 132 10.02 -47.68 31.92
N ALA A 133 9.37 -48.85 31.85
CA ALA A 133 8.07 -49.00 31.19
C ALA A 133 6.96 -48.24 31.92
N SER A 134 6.98 -48.22 33.25
CA SER A 134 6.05 -47.43 34.07
C SER A 134 6.25 -45.93 33.86
N GLU A 135 7.50 -45.46 33.92
CA GLU A 135 7.86 -44.06 33.66
C GLU A 135 7.47 -43.61 32.25
N LYS A 136 7.72 -44.47 31.24
CA LYS A 136 7.27 -44.23 29.86
C LYS A 136 5.75 -44.07 29.78
N GLY A 137 4.98 -44.92 30.45
CA GLY A 137 3.51 -44.82 30.48
C GLY A 137 3.02 -43.48 31.06
N MET A 138 3.63 -43.02 32.15
CA MET A 138 3.31 -41.71 32.76
C MET A 138 3.66 -40.54 31.82
N LEU A 139 4.83 -40.60 31.16
CA LEU A 139 5.24 -39.59 30.19
C LEU A 139 4.32 -39.54 28.97
N GLU A 140 3.94 -40.69 28.42
CA GLU A 140 2.99 -40.77 27.29
C GLU A 140 1.61 -40.22 27.64
N GLU A 141 1.17 -40.35 28.89
CA GLU A 141 -0.08 -39.73 29.35
C GLU A 141 0.07 -38.21 29.54
N ALA A 142 1.21 -37.75 30.06
CA ALA A 142 1.51 -36.32 30.18
C ALA A 142 1.56 -35.63 28.80
N VAL A 143 2.22 -36.26 27.81
CA VAL A 143 2.27 -35.79 26.42
C VAL A 143 0.87 -35.70 25.84
N ARG A 144 0.04 -36.75 25.98
CA ARG A 144 -1.35 -36.72 25.50
C ARG A 144 -2.18 -35.59 26.12
N ARG A 145 -1.97 -35.29 27.40
CA ARG A 145 -2.66 -34.15 28.06
C ARG A 145 -2.17 -32.81 27.50
N GLN A 146 -0.87 -32.67 27.24
CA GLN A 146 -0.32 -31.46 26.62
C GLN A 146 -0.80 -31.29 25.18
N ASP A 147 -0.85 -32.35 24.37
CA ASP A 147 -1.38 -32.31 23.01
C ASP A 147 -2.85 -31.85 22.99
N ALA A 148 -3.66 -32.29 23.95
CA ALA A 148 -5.06 -31.85 24.08
C ALA A 148 -5.22 -30.39 24.54
N VAL A 149 -4.21 -29.81 25.19
CA VAL A 149 -4.16 -28.38 25.54
C VAL A 149 -3.71 -27.57 24.32
N ILE A 150 -2.67 -28.04 23.61
CA ILE A 150 -2.18 -27.41 22.38
C ILE A 150 -3.31 -27.34 21.35
N ALA A 151 -4.04 -28.43 21.11
CA ALA A 151 -5.15 -28.45 20.17
C ALA A 151 -6.25 -27.42 20.52
N ARG A 152 -6.54 -27.23 21.81
CA ARG A 152 -7.50 -26.20 22.27
C ARG A 152 -6.98 -24.78 22.06
N GLN A 153 -5.69 -24.57 22.31
CA GLN A 153 -5.04 -23.27 22.08
C GLN A 153 -4.96 -22.95 20.58
N ASP A 154 -4.73 -23.94 19.73
CA ASP A 154 -4.70 -23.78 18.27
C ASP A 154 -6.09 -23.39 17.74
N GLU A 155 -7.17 -24.03 18.23
CA GLU A 155 -8.54 -23.61 17.89
C GLU A 155 -8.86 -22.18 18.33
N GLU A 156 -8.41 -21.77 19.53
CA GLU A 156 -8.60 -20.41 20.04
C GLU A 156 -7.78 -19.38 19.25
N MET A 157 -6.54 -19.72 18.89
CA MET A 157 -5.69 -18.93 18.02
C MET A 157 -6.33 -18.69 16.64
N GLU A 158 -6.89 -19.72 16.01
CA GLU A 158 -7.56 -19.56 14.72
C GLU A 158 -8.83 -18.69 14.82
N ARG A 159 -9.60 -18.81 15.91
CA ARG A 159 -10.73 -17.89 16.16
C ARG A 159 -10.27 -16.45 16.34
N LEU A 160 -9.20 -16.23 17.10
CA LEU A 160 -8.63 -14.89 17.31
C LEU A 160 -8.07 -14.30 16.03
N LYS A 161 -7.44 -15.10 15.16
CA LYS A 161 -6.99 -14.64 13.83
C LYS A 161 -8.16 -14.20 12.95
N HIS A 162 -9.25 -14.96 12.92
CA HIS A 162 -10.44 -14.58 12.16
C HIS A 162 -11.06 -13.27 12.69
N LEU A 163 -11.16 -13.13 14.02
CA LEU A 163 -11.65 -11.90 14.64
C LEU A 163 -10.74 -10.70 14.35
N LEU A 164 -9.42 -10.90 14.37
CA LEU A 164 -8.44 -9.86 14.03
C LEU A 164 -8.64 -9.40 12.59
N GLN A 165 -8.80 -10.33 11.64
CA GLN A 165 -9.04 -10.00 10.24
C GLN A 165 -10.33 -9.20 10.05
N GLU A 166 -11.43 -9.61 10.69
CA GLU A 166 -12.69 -8.86 10.66
C GLU A 166 -12.55 -7.44 11.24
N MET A 167 -11.82 -7.31 12.36
CA MET A 167 -11.54 -6.01 12.99
C MET A 167 -10.65 -5.13 12.11
N GLU A 168 -9.63 -5.69 11.44
CA GLU A 168 -8.77 -4.99 10.50
C GLU A 168 -9.54 -4.48 9.29
N GLU A 169 -10.42 -5.31 8.70
CA GLU A 169 -11.31 -4.91 7.60
C GLU A 169 -12.28 -3.79 8.02
N ALA A 170 -12.88 -3.90 9.20
CA ALA A 170 -13.78 -2.88 9.75
C ALA A 170 -13.05 -1.57 10.08
N CYS A 171 -11.84 -1.66 10.63
CA CYS A 171 -10.98 -0.51 10.91
C CYS A 171 -10.58 0.18 9.60
N GLY A 172 -10.16 -0.58 8.58
CA GLY A 172 -9.83 -0.05 7.25
C GLY A 172 -11.00 0.69 6.62
N LYS A 173 -12.22 0.14 6.70
CA LYS A 173 -13.42 0.80 6.20
C LYS A 173 -13.71 2.12 6.94
N THR A 174 -13.66 2.10 8.27
CA THR A 174 -13.90 3.28 9.10
C THR A 174 -12.85 4.36 8.86
N GLN A 175 -11.59 3.96 8.67
CA GLN A 175 -10.50 4.88 8.36
C GLN A 175 -10.72 5.54 6.99
N MET A 176 -11.13 4.78 5.97
CA MET A 176 -11.47 5.33 4.66
C MET A 176 -12.63 6.35 4.74
N GLU A 177 -13.70 6.02 5.48
CA GLU A 177 -14.84 6.92 5.69
C GLU A 177 -14.43 8.22 6.42
N ASN A 178 -13.60 8.13 7.45
CA ASN A 178 -13.08 9.29 8.17
C ASN A 178 -12.18 10.16 7.31
N GLU A 179 -11.31 9.56 6.49
CA GLU A 179 -10.45 10.29 5.56
C GLU A 179 -11.28 11.02 4.49
N GLU A 180 -12.35 10.40 3.98
CA GLU A 180 -13.28 11.02 3.03
C GLU A 180 -14.03 12.21 3.66
N LEU A 181 -14.51 12.05 4.90
CA LEU A 181 -15.16 13.14 5.65
C LEU A 181 -14.19 14.29 5.93
N PHE A 182 -12.94 13.99 6.25
CA PHE A 182 -11.91 15.00 6.46
C PHE A 182 -11.61 15.78 5.17
N LEU A 183 -11.50 15.09 4.03
CA LEU A 183 -11.35 15.70 2.71
C LEU A 183 -12.53 16.63 2.38
N LYS A 184 -13.77 16.18 2.60
CA LYS A 184 -14.97 17.02 2.40
C LYS A 184 -15.01 18.23 3.33
N ALA A 185 -14.65 18.06 4.60
CA ALA A 185 -14.58 19.14 5.58
C ALA A 185 -13.44 20.15 5.29
N SER A 186 -12.40 19.73 4.56
CA SER A 186 -11.31 20.60 4.12
C SER A 186 -11.70 21.56 2.99
N GLY A 187 -12.90 21.40 2.42
CA GLY A 187 -13.41 22.30 1.40
C GLY A 187 -13.54 23.72 1.94
N THR A 188 -12.98 24.69 1.22
CA THR A 188 -13.03 26.10 1.60
C THR A 188 -13.69 26.92 0.51
N THR A 189 -14.54 27.85 0.91
CA THR A 189 -15.10 28.85 0.00
C THR A 189 -14.60 30.22 0.43
N LYS A 190 -13.85 30.89 -0.43
CA LYS A 190 -13.25 32.21 -0.20
C LYS A 190 -13.87 33.22 -1.16
N LEU A 191 -14.34 34.35 -0.61
CA LEU A 191 -14.66 35.53 -1.42
C LEU A 191 -13.36 36.27 -1.68
N ALA A 192 -12.99 36.43 -2.95
CA ALA A 192 -11.87 37.26 -3.38
C ALA A 192 -12.40 38.45 -4.18
N VAL A 193 -11.65 39.55 -4.19
CA VAL A 193 -11.90 40.66 -5.12
C VAL A 193 -10.82 40.57 -6.18
N LEU A 194 -11.22 40.21 -7.40
CA LEU A 194 -10.33 40.07 -8.55
C LEU A 194 -10.84 40.95 -9.68
N PHE A 195 -9.95 41.69 -10.33
CA PHE A 195 -10.25 42.68 -11.36
C PHE A 195 -11.26 43.74 -10.90
N GLY A 196 -11.22 44.09 -9.61
CA GLY A 196 -12.17 45.02 -8.99
C GLY A 196 -13.59 44.48 -8.83
N GLN A 197 -13.82 43.18 -9.04
CA GLN A 197 -15.13 42.54 -8.88
C GLN A 197 -15.08 41.40 -7.85
N PRO A 198 -16.22 41.03 -7.21
CA PRO A 198 -16.25 39.92 -6.26
C PRO A 198 -16.32 38.57 -6.97
N TRP A 199 -15.44 37.64 -6.56
CA TRP A 199 -15.32 36.28 -7.06
C TRP A 199 -15.46 35.30 -5.92
N LEU A 200 -16.10 34.16 -6.18
CA LEU A 200 -16.19 33.06 -5.22
C LEU A 200 -15.26 31.94 -5.65
N LEU A 201 -14.28 31.62 -4.82
CA LEU A 201 -13.35 30.51 -5.04
C LEU A 201 -13.76 29.38 -4.11
N THR A 202 -14.26 28.29 -4.67
CA THR A 202 -14.60 27.09 -3.90
C THR A 202 -13.57 26.02 -4.19
N ARG A 203 -12.80 25.66 -3.16
CA ARG A 203 -11.84 24.56 -3.20
C ARG A 203 -12.50 23.34 -2.58
N SER A 204 -12.54 22.24 -3.32
CA SER A 204 -12.97 20.93 -2.81
C SER A 204 -11.88 19.90 -3.06
N ARG A 205 -11.82 18.88 -2.20
CA ARG A 205 -10.88 17.78 -2.32
C ARG A 205 -11.64 16.46 -2.28
N HIS A 206 -11.29 15.58 -3.20
CA HIS A 206 -11.92 14.28 -3.42
C HIS A 206 -10.83 13.23 -3.57
N ARG A 207 -11.11 12.02 -3.07
CA ARG A 207 -10.26 10.86 -3.32
C ARG A 207 -10.79 10.14 -4.55
N LEU A 208 -9.90 9.82 -5.48
CA LEU A 208 -10.22 9.02 -6.65
C LEU A 208 -10.06 7.54 -6.32
N HIS A 209 -11.07 6.76 -6.70
CA HIS A 209 -11.12 5.31 -6.48
C HIS A 209 -11.06 4.54 -7.81
N GLY A 210 -11.04 3.21 -7.75
CA GLY A 210 -11.06 2.35 -8.94
C GLY A 210 -9.66 2.00 -9.45
N ASP A 211 -9.47 2.00 -10.76
CA ASP A 211 -8.22 1.58 -11.41
C ASP A 211 -7.20 2.74 -11.44
N VAL A 212 -6.67 3.08 -10.27
CA VAL A 212 -5.83 4.28 -10.09
C VAL A 212 -4.50 4.14 -10.84
N PRO A 213 -4.23 4.98 -11.85
CA PRO A 213 -2.99 4.94 -12.61
C PRO A 213 -1.80 5.43 -11.78
N VAL A 214 -0.61 5.02 -12.20
CA VAL A 214 0.66 5.49 -11.62
C VAL A 214 1.08 6.81 -12.27
N ASP A 215 1.79 7.63 -11.52
CA ASP A 215 2.43 8.89 -11.93
C ASP A 215 3.31 8.68 -13.17
N ARG A 216 3.23 9.62 -14.10
CA ARG A 216 3.88 9.57 -15.41
C ARG A 216 4.22 10.97 -15.91
N GLU A 217 5.29 11.11 -16.67
CA GLU A 217 5.69 12.40 -17.24
C GLU A 217 5.30 12.47 -18.72
N GLU A 218 5.17 13.69 -19.24
CA GLU A 218 4.88 13.94 -20.67
C GLU A 218 3.58 13.31 -21.20
N ASN A 219 2.63 13.03 -20.31
CA ASN A 219 1.27 12.63 -20.64
C ASN A 219 0.40 13.84 -20.97
N THR A 220 -0.79 13.55 -21.49
CA THR A 220 -1.85 14.53 -21.65
C THR A 220 -2.98 14.25 -20.68
N LEU A 221 -3.55 15.31 -20.13
CA LEU A 221 -4.80 15.30 -19.38
C LEU A 221 -5.79 16.13 -20.21
N THR A 222 -6.96 15.58 -20.52
CA THR A 222 -7.94 16.29 -21.36
C THR A 222 -9.33 16.10 -20.78
N ASN A 223 -10.00 17.19 -20.44
CA ASN A 223 -11.38 17.17 -19.97
C ASN A 223 -12.36 17.17 -21.15
N LEU A 224 -13.22 16.16 -21.18
CA LEU A 224 -14.26 15.98 -22.18
C LEU A 224 -15.63 16.25 -21.55
N GLY A 225 -16.19 17.41 -21.91
CA GLY A 225 -17.57 17.77 -21.59
C GLY A 225 -17.90 17.91 -20.10
N GLY A 226 -16.89 18.07 -19.23
CA GLY A 226 -17.07 18.32 -17.80
C GLY A 226 -17.44 17.09 -16.99
N LYS A 227 -17.45 15.91 -17.63
CA LYS A 227 -17.83 14.64 -16.99
C LYS A 227 -16.68 13.66 -16.90
N HIS A 228 -15.81 13.67 -17.90
CA HIS A 228 -14.70 12.74 -17.98
C HIS A 228 -13.40 13.49 -18.16
N ILE A 229 -12.38 13.11 -17.40
CA ILE A 229 -11.02 13.52 -17.70
C ILE A 229 -10.27 12.30 -18.21
N VAL A 230 -9.64 12.46 -19.36
CA VAL A 230 -8.89 11.41 -20.03
C VAL A 230 -7.40 11.66 -19.81
N LEU A 231 -6.72 10.66 -19.27
CA LEU A 231 -5.27 10.62 -19.09
C LEU A 231 -4.68 9.65 -20.12
N TYR A 232 -3.87 10.16 -21.05
CA TYR A 232 -3.31 9.37 -22.14
C TYR A 232 -1.79 9.54 -22.28
N GLY A 233 -1.11 8.44 -22.61
CA GLY A 233 0.32 8.39 -22.89
C GLY A 233 1.23 8.69 -21.69
N GLY A 234 2.44 9.16 -21.96
CA GLY A 234 3.49 9.48 -20.98
C GLY A 234 4.48 8.36 -20.68
N VAL A 235 5.56 8.71 -19.97
CA VAL A 235 6.67 7.82 -19.58
C VAL A 235 6.69 7.69 -18.06
N GLY A 236 6.83 6.46 -17.55
CA GLY A 236 6.95 6.22 -16.11
C GLY A 236 8.29 6.69 -15.55
N ARG A 237 8.31 7.18 -14.31
CA ARG A 237 9.50 7.76 -13.63
C ARG A 237 10.66 6.79 -13.33
N GLY A 238 10.54 5.51 -13.69
CA GLY A 238 11.58 4.50 -13.63
C GLY A 238 12.18 4.24 -15.02
N GLY A 239 13.17 5.04 -15.41
CA GLY A 239 13.80 4.94 -16.72
C GLY A 239 14.66 3.68 -16.91
N GLY A 240 14.69 3.18 -18.14
CA GLY A 240 15.86 2.54 -18.73
C GLY A 240 16.17 1.09 -18.33
N GLY A 241 15.67 0.15 -19.12
CA GLY A 241 16.28 -1.18 -19.29
C GLY A 241 15.79 -2.25 -18.31
N GLY A 242 15.05 -3.23 -18.82
CA GLY A 242 14.99 -4.55 -18.19
C GLY A 242 13.67 -5.29 -18.26
N ASP A 243 12.52 -4.62 -18.28
CA ASP A 243 11.24 -5.33 -18.15
C ASP A 243 10.11 -4.78 -19.04
N ALA A 244 10.44 -4.57 -20.31
CA ALA A 244 9.53 -4.09 -21.36
C ALA A 244 8.46 -5.11 -21.80
N GLY A 245 8.24 -6.20 -21.06
CA GLY A 245 7.51 -7.37 -21.55
C GLY A 245 6.04 -7.50 -21.13
N ALA A 246 5.66 -7.08 -19.90
CA ALA A 246 4.38 -7.54 -19.33
C ALA A 246 3.47 -6.47 -18.72
N ASN A 247 4.00 -5.34 -18.24
CA ASN A 247 3.21 -4.25 -17.61
C ASN A 247 3.08 -3.00 -18.49
N ALA A 248 3.22 -3.18 -19.80
CA ALA A 248 3.25 -2.11 -20.78
C ALA A 248 1.86 -1.67 -21.27
N THR A 249 0.88 -2.56 -21.16
CA THR A 249 -0.47 -2.41 -21.72
C THR A 249 -1.46 -1.71 -20.77
N SER A 250 -1.14 -1.58 -19.48
CA SER A 250 -1.98 -0.86 -18.49
C SER A 250 -1.68 0.64 -18.40
N ARG A 251 -0.75 1.15 -19.23
CA ARG A 251 -0.25 2.54 -19.15
C ARG A 251 -0.82 3.48 -20.19
N GLU A 252 -1.66 3.01 -21.12
CA GLU A 252 -2.01 3.79 -22.29
C GLU A 252 -3.11 4.82 -22.02
N LEU A 253 -4.17 4.44 -21.32
CA LEU A 253 -5.38 5.24 -21.19
C LEU A 253 -6.03 5.01 -19.82
N ALA A 254 -6.27 6.08 -19.09
CA ALA A 254 -7.09 6.05 -17.88
C ALA A 254 -8.15 7.15 -17.99
N VAL A 255 -9.39 6.86 -17.62
CA VAL A 255 -10.50 7.80 -17.68
C VAL A 255 -11.03 7.96 -16.27
N VAL A 256 -11.09 9.18 -15.75
CA VAL A 256 -11.77 9.46 -14.49
C VAL A 256 -13.14 10.06 -14.78
N ASN A 257 -14.15 9.49 -14.12
CA ASN A 257 -15.51 10.01 -14.10
C ASN A 257 -15.65 10.99 -12.94
N LEU A 258 -16.00 12.23 -13.26
CA LEU A 258 -16.11 13.34 -12.32
C LEU A 258 -17.42 13.29 -11.50
N ASP A 259 -18.44 12.58 -11.97
CA ASP A 259 -19.69 12.41 -11.21
C ASP A 259 -19.51 11.41 -10.06
N THR A 260 -18.68 10.38 -10.27
CA THR A 260 -18.43 9.31 -9.29
C THR A 260 -17.08 9.40 -8.59
N PHE A 261 -16.17 10.27 -9.05
CA PHE A 261 -14.77 10.34 -8.62
C PHE A 261 -14.04 8.99 -8.73
N THR A 262 -14.30 8.24 -9.80
CA THR A 262 -13.69 6.92 -10.03
C THR A 262 -12.90 6.89 -11.33
N TRP A 263 -11.69 6.35 -11.27
CA TRP A 263 -10.95 5.86 -12.42
C TRP A 263 -11.66 4.63 -12.99
N GLU A 264 -12.22 4.78 -14.18
CA GLU A 264 -12.92 3.76 -14.92
C GLU A 264 -11.95 2.83 -15.63
N LYS A 265 -12.25 1.53 -15.56
CA LYS A 265 -11.51 0.51 -16.29
C LYS A 265 -11.92 0.54 -17.76
N VAL A 266 -11.09 1.14 -18.59
CA VAL A 266 -11.30 1.13 -20.05
C VAL A 266 -10.81 -0.19 -20.62
N ALA A 267 -11.74 -1.00 -21.14
CA ALA A 267 -11.39 -2.21 -21.86
C ALA A 267 -10.74 -1.83 -23.20
N THR A 268 -9.40 -1.80 -23.24
CA THR A 268 -8.65 -1.63 -24.49
C THR A 268 -8.90 -2.84 -25.39
N GLN A 269 -9.90 -2.75 -26.27
CA GLN A 269 -10.12 -3.73 -27.32
C GLN A 269 -9.06 -3.59 -28.43
N HIS A 270 -7.80 -3.92 -28.15
CA HIS A 270 -6.79 -4.02 -29.20
C HIS A 270 -6.09 -5.38 -29.18
N LYS A 271 -6.67 -6.32 -29.95
CA LYS A 271 -5.97 -7.48 -30.54
C LYS A 271 -5.07 -7.09 -31.73
N HIS A 272 -4.90 -5.80 -32.02
CA HIS A 272 -3.98 -5.29 -33.03
C HIS A 272 -2.92 -4.42 -32.37
N ALA A 273 -1.74 -5.01 -32.18
CA ALA A 273 -0.52 -4.41 -31.63
C ALA A 273 0.09 -3.27 -32.50
N THR A 274 -0.71 -2.59 -33.33
CA THR A 274 -0.27 -1.47 -34.18
C THR A 274 -0.60 -0.10 -33.58
N HIS A 275 -1.62 -0.01 -32.70
CA HIS A 275 -2.06 1.23 -32.05
C HIS A 275 -1.46 1.46 -30.64
N GLY A 276 -0.68 0.50 -30.13
CA GLY A 276 -0.21 0.46 -28.74
C GLY A 276 1.25 0.89 -28.56
N ALA A 277 1.53 2.17 -28.74
CA ALA A 277 2.82 2.72 -28.34
C ALA A 277 2.65 4.17 -27.91
N TRP A 278 2.42 4.32 -26.61
CA TRP A 278 3.06 5.29 -25.72
C TRP A 278 3.54 6.54 -26.46
N HIS A 279 2.68 7.54 -26.50
CA HIS A 279 3.04 8.87 -26.96
C HIS A 279 3.55 9.66 -25.75
N SER A 280 4.77 10.19 -25.84
CA SER A 280 5.28 11.21 -24.90
C SER A 280 5.43 12.55 -25.62
N GLY A 281 5.20 13.66 -24.94
CA GLY A 281 5.31 15.00 -25.54
C GLY A 281 4.29 15.28 -26.65
N HIS A 282 3.17 14.56 -26.65
CA HIS A 282 2.05 14.74 -27.58
C HIS A 282 1.05 15.77 -27.04
N THR A 283 0.08 16.16 -27.85
CA THR A 283 -1.05 16.98 -27.41
C THR A 283 -2.36 16.20 -27.43
N GLY A 284 -3.24 16.52 -26.47
CA GLY A 284 -4.60 16.01 -26.38
C GLY A 284 -5.57 17.20 -26.43
N THR A 285 -6.34 17.31 -27.51
CA THR A 285 -7.25 18.44 -27.74
C THR A 285 -8.69 17.98 -27.66
N ALA A 286 -9.49 18.60 -26.79
CA ALA A 286 -10.93 18.38 -26.76
C ALA A 286 -11.58 19.04 -27.98
N MET A 287 -12.09 18.23 -28.93
CA MET A 287 -12.73 18.75 -30.14
C MET A 287 -14.26 18.87 -30.00
N ALA A 288 -14.83 18.13 -29.05
CA ALA A 288 -16.25 18.14 -28.70
C ALA A 288 -16.42 17.66 -27.25
N LYS A 289 -17.67 17.55 -26.79
CA LYS A 289 -17.97 17.01 -25.45
C LYS A 289 -17.49 15.55 -25.25
N ASN A 290 -17.22 14.82 -26.31
CA ASN A 290 -16.94 13.38 -26.29
C ASN A 290 -15.75 12.93 -27.15
N LYS A 291 -15.04 13.86 -27.82
CA LYS A 291 -13.93 13.52 -28.73
C LYS A 291 -12.65 14.22 -28.30
N MET A 292 -11.61 13.42 -28.05
CA MET A 292 -10.24 13.89 -27.85
C MET A 292 -9.43 13.58 -29.09
N VAL A 293 -8.75 14.59 -29.62
CA VAL A 293 -7.81 14.48 -30.74
C VAL A 293 -6.41 14.44 -30.17
N VAL A 294 -5.71 13.35 -30.44
CA VAL A 294 -4.29 13.17 -30.10
C VAL A 294 -3.46 13.37 -31.34
N PHE A 295 -2.45 14.21 -31.25
CA PHE A 295 -1.53 14.48 -32.35
C PHE A 295 -0.08 14.60 -31.88
N GLY A 296 0.83 14.11 -32.70
CA GLY A 296 2.27 14.25 -32.54
C GLY A 296 2.83 13.53 -31.31
N GLY A 297 4.01 13.97 -30.87
CA GLY A 297 4.79 13.36 -29.81
C GLY A 297 5.70 12.23 -30.30
N ARG A 298 6.17 11.43 -29.35
CA ARG A 298 7.16 10.39 -29.55
C ARG A 298 6.59 9.03 -29.19
N ARG A 299 6.68 8.11 -30.14
CA ARG A 299 6.37 6.69 -30.04
C ARG A 299 7.67 5.91 -29.77
N GLY A 300 8.02 5.74 -28.49
CA GLY A 300 9.31 5.15 -28.10
C GLY A 300 10.47 6.09 -28.44
N ASN A 301 11.26 5.79 -29.47
CA ASN A 301 12.32 6.67 -29.96
C ASN A 301 11.97 7.38 -31.27
N ALA A 302 10.82 7.09 -31.87
CA ALA A 302 10.41 7.67 -33.16
C ALA A 302 9.37 8.76 -32.94
N MET A 303 9.51 9.86 -33.67
CA MET A 303 8.56 10.97 -33.65
C MET A 303 7.40 10.69 -34.58
N THR A 304 6.20 11.10 -34.21
CA THR A 304 4.99 10.84 -35.00
C THR A 304 4.30 12.13 -35.42
N ASN A 305 3.52 12.03 -36.49
CA ASN A 305 2.55 13.02 -36.96
C ASN A 305 1.18 12.35 -37.20
N GLU A 306 0.95 11.19 -36.61
CA GLU A 306 -0.32 10.50 -36.69
C GLU A 306 -1.39 11.24 -35.89
N VAL A 307 -2.62 11.21 -36.41
CA VAL A 307 -3.81 11.75 -35.74
C VAL A 307 -4.62 10.56 -35.22
N HIS A 308 -4.90 10.57 -33.92
CA HIS A 308 -5.80 9.60 -33.31
C HIS A 308 -6.97 10.33 -32.65
N ILE A 309 -8.17 9.77 -32.77
CA ILE A 309 -9.37 10.31 -32.15
C ILE A 309 -9.90 9.30 -31.15
N PHE A 310 -10.00 9.70 -29.89
CA PHE A 310 -10.65 8.90 -28.86
C PHE A 310 -12.07 9.42 -28.63
N ASN A 311 -13.04 8.51 -28.67
CA ASN A 311 -14.44 8.81 -28.39
C ASN A 311 -14.85 8.22 -27.04
N THR A 312 -15.23 9.07 -26.07
CA THR A 312 -15.63 8.63 -24.72
C THR A 312 -16.98 7.92 -24.66
N ASP A 313 -17.93 8.23 -25.54
CA ASP A 313 -19.24 7.56 -25.53
C ASP A 313 -19.11 6.08 -25.91
N SER A 314 -18.18 5.79 -26.83
CA SER A 314 -17.92 4.42 -27.29
C SER A 314 -16.71 3.76 -26.64
N LEU A 315 -15.89 4.53 -25.91
CA LEU A 315 -14.56 4.16 -25.41
C LEU A 315 -13.66 3.53 -26.48
N LYS A 316 -13.70 4.07 -27.70
CA LYS A 316 -12.97 3.53 -28.87
C LYS A 316 -12.08 4.58 -29.51
N TRP A 317 -10.97 4.08 -30.05
CA TRP A 317 -10.04 4.82 -30.89
C TRP A 317 -10.41 4.73 -32.36
N ILE A 318 -10.20 5.83 -33.08
CA ILE A 318 -10.34 5.94 -34.52
C ILE A 318 -9.07 6.61 -35.05
N THR A 319 -8.41 5.99 -36.02
CA THR A 319 -7.37 6.65 -36.82
C THR A 319 -8.01 7.10 -38.13
N PRO A 320 -8.41 8.38 -38.25
CA PRO A 320 -9.03 8.87 -39.47
C PRO A 320 -8.00 8.92 -40.62
N ALA A 321 -8.47 8.73 -41.85
CA ALA A 321 -7.67 9.02 -43.03
C ALA A 321 -7.58 10.54 -43.21
N VAL A 322 -6.40 11.11 -42.93
CA VAL A 322 -6.15 12.56 -43.01
C VAL A 322 -5.46 12.89 -44.34
N LYS A 323 -5.92 13.95 -45.01
CA LYS A 323 -5.30 14.50 -46.22
C LYS A 323 -4.27 15.57 -45.88
N GLY A 324 -3.23 15.68 -46.69
CA GLY A 324 -2.10 16.57 -46.39
C GLY A 324 -1.24 16.02 -45.25
N THR A 325 -0.18 16.75 -44.90
CA THR A 325 0.80 16.26 -43.91
C THR A 325 1.33 17.42 -43.10
N CYS A 326 1.09 17.38 -41.79
CA CYS A 326 1.82 18.18 -40.81
C CYS A 326 3.14 17.45 -40.47
N SER A 327 4.21 18.19 -40.22
CA SER A 327 5.51 17.60 -39.86
C SER A 327 5.47 16.90 -38.49
N HIS A 328 6.35 15.90 -38.32
CA HIS A 328 6.61 15.24 -37.04
C HIS A 328 7.01 16.30 -35.99
N ARG A 329 6.35 16.28 -34.83
CA ARG A 329 6.54 17.29 -33.78
C ARG A 329 6.23 16.80 -32.37
N GLU A 330 6.99 17.26 -31.38
CA GLU A 330 6.80 16.98 -29.94
C GLU A 330 6.87 18.29 -29.15
N TYR A 331 6.26 18.32 -27.97
CA TYR A 331 6.15 19.52 -27.12
C TYR A 331 5.55 20.75 -27.83
N HIS A 332 4.78 20.50 -28.88
CA HIS A 332 3.94 21.51 -29.54
C HIS A 332 2.70 21.77 -28.69
N SER A 333 1.95 22.80 -29.04
CA SER A 333 0.69 23.11 -28.38
C SER A 333 -0.44 23.10 -29.39
N SER A 334 -1.61 22.68 -28.94
CA SER A 334 -2.79 22.56 -29.78
C SER A 334 -4.00 23.18 -29.09
N CYS A 335 -4.93 23.69 -29.88
CA CYS A 335 -6.22 24.12 -29.37
C CYS A 335 -7.31 23.87 -30.41
N ALA A 336 -8.52 23.63 -29.91
CA ALA A 336 -9.72 23.57 -30.73
C ALA A 336 -10.36 24.96 -30.78
N LEU A 337 -10.82 25.36 -31.96
CA LEU A 337 -11.67 26.54 -32.14
C LEU A 337 -12.67 26.26 -33.24
N ARG A 338 -13.96 26.10 -32.90
CA ARG A 338 -15.01 25.56 -33.80
C ARG A 338 -14.61 24.16 -34.29
N GLU A 339 -14.98 23.73 -35.49
CA GLU A 339 -14.62 22.41 -36.05
C GLU A 339 -13.18 22.36 -36.61
N LYS A 340 -12.22 22.98 -35.91
CA LYS A 340 -10.84 23.14 -36.37
C LYS A 340 -9.87 22.95 -35.22
N VAL A 341 -8.82 22.16 -35.46
CA VAL A 341 -7.69 21.99 -34.54
C VAL A 341 -6.50 22.75 -35.07
N TYR A 342 -6.02 23.70 -34.28
CA TYR A 342 -4.81 24.46 -34.56
C TYR A 342 -3.65 23.83 -33.79
N VAL A 343 -2.49 23.72 -34.44
CA VAL A 343 -1.25 23.21 -33.85
C VAL A 343 -0.15 24.20 -34.14
N MET A 344 0.60 24.60 -33.11
CA MET A 344 1.68 25.57 -33.24
C MET A 344 2.95 25.10 -32.54
N GLY A 345 4.08 25.35 -33.19
CA GLY A 345 5.41 25.19 -32.63
C GLY A 345 5.76 23.76 -32.22
N GLY A 346 6.59 23.64 -31.18
CA GLY A 346 7.22 22.40 -30.75
C GLY A 346 8.60 22.20 -31.36
N ILE A 347 9.17 21.03 -31.12
CA ILE A 347 10.44 20.57 -31.68
C ILE A 347 10.13 19.74 -32.94
N SER A 348 10.89 19.93 -34.02
CA SER A 348 10.80 19.13 -35.25
C SER A 348 11.64 17.85 -35.17
N GLU A 349 11.56 16.98 -36.18
CA GLU A 349 12.37 15.76 -36.24
C GLU A 349 13.88 16.05 -36.31
N GLU A 350 14.25 17.18 -36.90
CA GLU A 350 15.63 17.68 -36.97
C GLU A 350 16.14 18.26 -35.64
N GLY A 351 15.25 18.42 -34.65
CA GLY A 351 15.56 18.99 -33.34
C GLY A 351 15.40 20.52 -33.27
N ASP A 352 14.93 21.15 -34.35
CA ASP A 352 14.73 22.60 -34.40
C ASP A 352 13.43 23.01 -33.70
N LEU A 353 13.46 24.12 -32.97
CA LEU A 353 12.23 24.74 -32.48
C LEU A 353 11.48 25.39 -33.64
N THR A 354 10.17 25.25 -33.63
CA THR A 354 9.29 25.73 -34.68
C THR A 354 8.32 26.79 -34.15
N SER A 355 7.82 27.65 -35.04
CA SER A 355 6.72 28.61 -34.81
C SER A 355 5.65 28.55 -35.89
N ASP A 356 5.66 27.49 -36.69
CA ASP A 356 4.70 27.29 -37.76
C ASP A 356 3.31 26.98 -37.21
N LEU A 357 2.27 27.45 -37.93
CA LEU A 357 0.88 27.22 -37.56
C LEU A 357 0.24 26.26 -38.55
N TRP A 358 -0.24 25.14 -38.03
CA TRP A 358 -0.96 24.11 -38.77
C TRP A 358 -2.42 24.08 -38.37
N LEU A 359 -3.27 23.82 -39.35
CA LEU A 359 -4.71 23.69 -39.19
C LEU A 359 -5.15 22.33 -39.71
N LEU A 360 -5.80 21.56 -38.85
CA LEU A 360 -6.58 20.39 -39.21
C LEU A 360 -8.06 20.78 -39.25
N ASP A 361 -8.62 20.78 -40.45
CA ASP A 361 -10.05 20.98 -40.67
C ASP A 361 -10.79 19.66 -40.41
N PHE A 362 -11.71 19.67 -39.43
CA PHE A 362 -12.35 18.44 -38.94
C PHE A 362 -13.53 17.97 -39.82
N ASP A 363 -14.07 18.87 -40.67
CA ASP A 363 -15.11 18.52 -41.66
C ASP A 363 -14.50 17.75 -42.84
N THR A 364 -13.33 18.20 -43.30
CA THR A 364 -12.65 17.65 -44.48
C THR A 364 -11.54 16.64 -44.13
N MET A 365 -11.16 16.56 -42.85
CA MET A 365 -9.99 15.84 -42.35
C MET A 365 -8.74 16.17 -43.16
N GLN A 366 -8.45 17.46 -43.34
CA GLN A 366 -7.33 17.96 -44.14
C GLN A 366 -6.41 18.87 -43.33
N TRP A 367 -5.11 18.55 -43.35
CA TRP A 367 -4.05 19.42 -42.88
C TRP A 367 -3.77 20.53 -43.88
N SER A 368 -3.59 21.74 -43.36
CA SER A 368 -3.12 22.91 -44.10
C SER A 368 -2.15 23.72 -43.24
N MET A 369 -1.05 24.17 -43.83
CA MET A 369 -0.18 25.16 -43.19
C MET A 369 -0.83 26.54 -43.36
N VAL A 370 -0.98 27.27 -42.25
CA VAL A 370 -1.65 28.56 -42.22
C VAL A 370 -0.61 29.67 -42.40
N SER A 371 -0.73 30.44 -43.47
CA SER A 371 0.06 31.66 -43.63
C SER A 371 -0.45 32.75 -42.70
N THR A 372 0.37 33.13 -41.72
CA THR A 372 0.04 34.20 -40.78
C THR A 372 0.80 35.48 -41.10
N TYR A 373 0.20 36.62 -40.76
CA TYR A 373 0.70 37.96 -41.04
C TYR A 373 0.89 38.75 -39.73
N GLY A 374 1.46 39.94 -39.82
CA GLY A 374 1.70 40.82 -38.67
C GLY A 374 3.18 40.96 -38.32
N GLN A 375 3.52 42.00 -37.56
CA GLN A 375 4.91 42.34 -37.22
C GLN A 375 5.42 41.61 -35.97
N ALA A 376 4.55 40.93 -35.23
CA ALA A 376 4.86 40.30 -33.95
C ALA A 376 4.38 38.83 -33.92
N ALA A 377 4.87 38.00 -34.84
CA ALA A 377 4.63 36.57 -34.78
C ALA A 377 5.40 35.94 -33.60
N PRO A 378 4.84 34.94 -32.90
CA PRO A 378 5.55 34.24 -31.84
C PRO A 378 6.88 33.65 -32.32
N ARG A 379 7.93 33.85 -31.52
CA ARG A 379 9.21 33.16 -31.74
C ARG A 379 9.05 31.64 -31.63
N PRO A 380 9.90 30.85 -32.32
CA PRO A 380 9.94 29.40 -32.19
C PRO A 380 10.02 28.97 -30.73
N ARG A 381 9.17 28.03 -30.33
CA ARG A 381 9.01 27.66 -28.92
C ARG A 381 8.40 26.29 -28.72
N ARG A 382 8.66 25.70 -27.56
CA ARG A 382 8.04 24.46 -27.07
C ARG A 382 7.36 24.69 -25.72
N GLY A 383 6.49 23.76 -25.32
CA GLY A 383 5.89 23.75 -23.97
C GLY A 383 5.08 25.01 -23.62
N HIS A 384 4.60 25.74 -24.63
CA HIS A 384 3.73 26.89 -24.43
C HIS A 384 2.29 26.42 -24.22
N ALA A 385 1.40 27.30 -23.77
CA ALA A 385 -0.02 26.99 -23.76
C ALA A 385 -0.73 27.71 -24.92
N MET A 386 -1.76 27.08 -25.46
CA MET A 386 -2.56 27.64 -26.55
C MET A 386 -4.05 27.45 -26.24
N CYS A 387 -4.82 28.54 -26.31
CA CYS A 387 -6.25 28.54 -25.99
C CYS A 387 -7.05 29.27 -27.07
N GLY A 388 -8.19 28.70 -27.47
CA GLY A 388 -9.16 29.36 -28.33
C GLY A 388 -10.19 30.16 -27.52
N SER A 389 -10.43 31.43 -27.89
CA SER A 389 -11.59 32.22 -27.46
C SER A 389 -12.68 32.12 -28.51
N GLU A 390 -13.77 31.41 -28.20
CA GLU A 390 -14.93 31.28 -29.11
C GLU A 390 -15.65 32.61 -29.34
N LYS A 391 -15.75 33.45 -28.28
CA LYS A 391 -16.42 34.76 -28.31
C LYS A 391 -15.74 35.70 -29.31
N ASP A 392 -14.41 35.78 -29.26
CA ASP A 392 -13.65 36.77 -30.04
C ASP A 392 -13.03 36.20 -31.32
N ARG A 393 -13.11 34.87 -31.51
CA ARG A 393 -12.42 34.14 -32.59
C ARG A 393 -10.93 34.46 -32.62
N LYS A 394 -10.30 34.31 -31.46
CA LYS A 394 -8.87 34.56 -31.26
C LYS A 394 -8.23 33.31 -30.69
N ILE A 395 -6.98 33.08 -31.08
CA ILE A 395 -6.13 32.07 -30.45
C ILE A 395 -5.08 32.82 -29.63
N ILE A 396 -4.96 32.46 -28.37
CA ILE A 396 -4.00 33.05 -27.45
C ILE A 396 -2.90 32.02 -27.20
N VAL A 397 -1.66 32.48 -27.32
CA VAL A 397 -0.43 31.73 -27.03
C VAL A 397 0.25 32.42 -25.86
N CYS A 398 0.59 31.66 -24.82
CA CYS A 398 1.31 32.19 -23.68
C CYS A 398 2.46 31.29 -23.23
N GLY A 399 3.58 31.95 -22.88
CA GLY A 399 4.77 31.31 -22.32
C GLY A 399 5.47 30.31 -23.24
N GLY A 400 6.13 29.32 -22.63
CA GLY A 400 6.95 28.30 -23.29
C GLY A 400 8.45 28.56 -23.16
N PHE A 401 9.25 27.81 -23.91
CA PHE A 401 10.71 27.94 -23.97
C PHE A 401 11.17 28.11 -25.41
N ASP A 402 11.99 29.12 -25.68
CA ASP A 402 12.47 29.47 -27.03
C ASP A 402 13.84 28.89 -27.40
N GLY A 403 14.41 28.05 -26.53
CA GLY A 403 15.77 27.51 -26.69
C GLY A 403 16.78 28.18 -25.78
N ASP A 404 16.53 29.44 -25.40
CA ASP A 404 17.43 30.24 -24.57
C ASP A 404 16.80 30.56 -23.20
N ALA A 405 15.53 30.93 -23.18
CA ALA A 405 14.83 31.41 -21.99
C ALA A 405 13.38 30.90 -21.92
N HIS A 406 12.92 30.74 -20.67
CA HIS A 406 11.50 30.57 -20.39
C HIS A 406 10.78 31.90 -20.67
N LEU A 407 9.56 31.82 -21.19
CA LEU A 407 8.76 32.95 -21.62
C LEU A 407 7.50 33.10 -20.77
N MET A 408 6.96 34.32 -20.74
CA MET A 408 5.59 34.65 -20.31
C MET A 408 5.09 35.83 -21.16
N ASP A 409 5.40 35.81 -22.46
CA ASP A 409 4.79 36.69 -23.43
C ASP A 409 3.39 36.17 -23.77
N VAL A 410 2.48 37.08 -24.12
CA VAL A 410 1.13 36.75 -24.57
C VAL A 410 1.01 37.23 -26.01
N CYS A 411 0.76 36.29 -26.91
CA CYS A 411 0.55 36.58 -28.33
C CYS A 411 -0.84 36.11 -28.74
N VAL A 412 -1.51 36.92 -29.55
CA VAL A 412 -2.90 36.78 -29.93
C VAL A 412 -3.00 36.75 -31.44
N LEU A 413 -3.56 35.67 -31.98
CA LEU A 413 -3.88 35.50 -33.38
C LEU A 413 -5.36 35.79 -33.60
N GLU A 414 -5.64 36.77 -34.45
CA GLU A 414 -7.00 36.97 -34.97
C GLU A 414 -7.26 35.98 -36.09
N THR A 415 -8.16 35.01 -35.90
CA THR A 415 -8.30 33.91 -36.86
C THR A 415 -9.00 34.30 -38.16
N ASP A 416 -9.77 35.39 -38.17
CA ASP A 416 -10.41 35.91 -39.39
C ASP A 416 -9.39 36.56 -40.35
N ARG A 417 -8.37 37.25 -39.79
CA ARG A 417 -7.34 37.97 -40.56
C ARG A 417 -6.00 37.23 -40.61
N LEU A 418 -5.88 36.15 -39.84
CA LEU A 418 -4.64 35.40 -39.63
C LEU A 418 -3.46 36.32 -39.25
N THR A 419 -3.73 37.34 -38.44
CA THR A 419 -2.74 38.35 -38.06
C THR A 419 -2.36 38.22 -36.59
N TRP A 420 -1.07 38.16 -36.31
CA TRP A 420 -0.52 38.11 -34.96
C TRP A 420 -0.34 39.50 -34.37
N SER A 421 -0.58 39.58 -33.06
CA SER A 421 -0.23 40.71 -32.19
C SER A 421 0.33 40.16 -30.88
N CYS A 422 1.31 40.82 -30.26
CA CYS A 422 1.78 40.47 -28.93
C CYS A 422 1.60 41.70 -28.02
N PRO A 423 0.40 41.89 -27.44
CA PRO A 423 0.10 43.03 -26.60
C PRO A 423 0.97 43.02 -25.32
N SER A 424 1.30 44.20 -24.82
CA SER A 424 1.96 44.33 -23.53
C SER A 424 0.98 44.03 -22.41
N THR A 425 1.39 43.16 -21.48
CA THR A 425 0.61 42.83 -20.28
C THR A 425 1.10 43.62 -19.06
N THR A 426 0.21 43.93 -18.14
CA THR A 426 0.52 44.64 -16.88
C THR A 426 -0.05 43.88 -15.67
N GLY A 427 0.08 44.43 -14.46
CA GLY A 427 -0.41 43.79 -13.23
C GLY A 427 0.57 42.81 -12.60
N MET A 428 0.05 41.81 -11.88
CA MET A 428 0.85 40.79 -11.19
C MET A 428 1.30 39.71 -12.18
N GLN A 429 2.33 40.00 -12.98
CA GLN A 429 2.78 39.11 -14.03
C GLN A 429 3.30 37.77 -13.44
N PRO A 430 2.88 36.62 -14.00
CA PRO A 430 3.41 35.33 -13.60
C PRO A 430 4.89 35.19 -14.00
N PRO A 431 5.71 34.43 -13.25
CA PRO A 431 7.07 34.13 -13.67
C PRO A 431 7.09 33.37 -15.02
N PRO A 432 8.14 33.58 -15.84
CA PRO A 432 8.36 32.83 -17.07
C PRO A 432 8.36 31.31 -16.85
N ARG A 433 7.66 30.57 -17.71
CA ARG A 433 7.45 29.12 -17.50
C ARG A 433 7.14 28.36 -18.79
N GLU A 434 7.41 27.06 -18.78
CA GLU A 434 6.95 26.09 -19.79
C GLU A 434 6.13 24.95 -19.15
N GLY A 435 5.35 24.22 -19.95
CA GLY A 435 4.58 23.05 -19.52
C GLY A 435 3.43 23.36 -18.55
N HIS A 436 2.92 24.60 -18.56
CA HIS A 436 1.78 25.01 -17.72
C HIS A 436 0.45 24.69 -18.42
N ALA A 437 -0.59 24.43 -17.64
CA ALA A 437 -1.94 24.31 -18.17
C ALA A 437 -2.55 25.70 -18.34
N ALA A 438 -3.37 25.88 -19.38
CA ALA A 438 -4.13 27.11 -19.56
C ALA A 438 -5.51 26.84 -20.14
N SER A 439 -6.46 27.73 -19.84
CA SER A 439 -7.78 27.70 -20.44
C SER A 439 -8.45 29.07 -20.44
N MET A 440 -9.29 29.27 -21.45
CA MET A 440 -10.17 30.43 -21.53
C MET A 440 -11.49 30.18 -20.82
N VAL A 441 -11.89 31.13 -19.98
CA VAL A 441 -13.21 31.16 -19.33
C VAL A 441 -13.80 32.57 -19.46
N GLY A 442 -14.82 32.72 -20.30
CA GLY A 442 -15.35 34.04 -20.65
C GLY A 442 -14.27 34.88 -21.33
N LYS A 443 -13.86 35.98 -20.69
CA LYS A 443 -12.77 36.87 -21.14
C LYS A 443 -11.46 36.66 -20.38
N TYR A 444 -11.40 35.71 -19.46
CA TYR A 444 -10.24 35.48 -18.61
C TYR A 444 -9.45 34.27 -19.09
N LEU A 445 -8.14 34.45 -19.29
CA LEU A 445 -7.20 33.36 -19.51
C LEU A 445 -6.62 32.94 -18.16
N PHE A 446 -6.86 31.70 -17.77
CA PHE A 446 -6.25 31.12 -16.57
C PHE A 446 -5.02 30.33 -16.95
N ILE A 447 -3.98 30.42 -16.11
CA ILE A 447 -2.81 29.55 -16.17
C ILE A 447 -2.55 28.92 -14.81
N ALA A 448 -2.10 27.66 -14.82
CA ALA A 448 -1.79 26.92 -13.61
C ALA A 448 -0.52 26.08 -13.77
N GLY A 449 0.34 26.15 -12.76
CA GLY A 449 1.54 25.32 -12.67
C GLY A 449 2.59 25.59 -13.74
N GLY A 450 3.30 24.54 -14.17
CA GLY A 450 4.44 24.61 -15.10
C GLY A 450 5.80 24.56 -14.41
N SER A 451 6.86 24.88 -15.15
CA SER A 451 8.25 24.91 -14.67
C SER A 451 8.93 26.21 -15.10
N ASP A 452 9.66 26.85 -14.17
CA ASP A 452 10.55 28.00 -14.45
C ASP A 452 11.99 27.55 -14.81
N GLY A 453 12.20 26.24 -14.99
CA GLY A 453 13.50 25.61 -15.20
C GLY A 453 14.26 25.29 -13.91
N GLN A 454 13.82 25.79 -12.76
CA GLN A 454 14.40 25.52 -11.44
C GLN A 454 13.41 24.80 -10.52
N ARG A 455 12.12 25.15 -10.61
CA ARG A 455 11.05 24.71 -9.71
C ARG A 455 9.80 24.37 -10.50
N HIS A 456 9.09 23.36 -10.02
CA HIS A 456 7.70 23.14 -10.41
C HIS A 456 6.82 24.16 -9.71
N LEU A 457 6.10 24.92 -10.51
CA LEU A 457 5.19 25.96 -10.04
C LEU A 457 3.85 25.33 -9.67
N VAL A 458 3.20 25.87 -8.64
CA VAL A 458 1.87 25.42 -8.16
C VAL A 458 0.91 26.58 -7.96
N ASP A 459 1.26 27.73 -8.54
CA ASP A 459 0.51 28.97 -8.55
C ASP A 459 -0.59 28.96 -9.63
N VAL A 460 -1.58 29.84 -9.45
CA VAL A 460 -2.66 30.05 -10.42
C VAL A 460 -2.80 31.54 -10.66
N TYR A 461 -2.79 31.93 -11.93
CA TYR A 461 -2.93 33.31 -12.38
C TYR A 461 -4.07 33.43 -13.38
N ALA A 462 -4.65 34.63 -13.45
CA ALA A 462 -5.65 34.98 -14.44
C ALA A 462 -5.25 36.26 -15.17
N LEU A 463 -5.47 36.29 -16.48
CA LEU A 463 -5.31 37.47 -17.33
C LEU A 463 -6.69 37.87 -17.86
N ASP A 464 -7.08 39.12 -17.62
CA ASP A 464 -8.20 39.70 -18.35
C ASP A 464 -7.74 40.05 -19.78
N THR A 465 -8.28 39.35 -20.77
CA THR A 465 -7.88 39.49 -22.17
C THR A 465 -8.40 40.78 -22.83
N GLU A 466 -9.29 41.54 -22.17
CA GLU A 466 -9.71 42.86 -22.66
C GLU A 466 -8.76 43.96 -22.19
N SER A 467 -8.36 43.92 -20.91
CA SER A 467 -7.49 44.94 -20.30
C SER A 467 -6.00 44.58 -20.31
N MET A 468 -5.66 43.31 -20.59
CA MET A 468 -4.30 42.76 -20.53
C MET A 468 -3.63 42.91 -19.16
N VAL A 469 -4.42 42.80 -18.09
CA VAL A 469 -3.96 42.87 -16.69
C VAL A 469 -3.94 41.46 -16.09
N TRP A 470 -2.82 41.09 -15.46
CA TRP A 470 -2.67 39.85 -14.70
C TRP A 470 -3.02 40.05 -13.22
N GLU A 471 -3.68 39.04 -12.66
CA GLU A 471 -3.86 38.89 -11.22
C GLU A 471 -3.49 37.49 -10.74
N CYS A 472 -2.97 37.43 -9.51
CA CYS A 472 -2.65 36.17 -8.84
C CYS A 472 -3.89 35.66 -8.10
N ILE A 473 -4.34 34.45 -8.45
CA ILE A 473 -5.51 33.80 -7.86
C ILE A 473 -5.10 32.97 -6.64
N MET A 474 -4.01 32.22 -6.79
CA MET A 474 -3.40 31.43 -5.72
C MET A 474 -1.89 31.53 -5.81
N ASP A 475 -1.26 31.95 -4.72
CA ASP A 475 0.19 31.91 -4.63
C ASP A 475 0.68 30.48 -4.34
N GLY A 476 1.90 30.16 -4.78
CA GLY A 476 2.48 28.83 -4.55
C GLY A 476 2.79 28.52 -3.08
N SER A 477 2.73 29.52 -2.18
CA SER A 477 3.04 29.39 -0.76
C SER A 477 1.89 28.84 0.09
N GLU A 478 0.63 29.08 -0.30
CA GLU A 478 -0.55 28.55 0.40
C GLU A 478 -0.68 27.00 0.33
N ASN A 479 0.14 26.32 -0.48
CA ASN A 479 0.07 24.87 -0.74
C ASN A 479 1.10 24.00 0.01
N GLY A 480 1.82 24.55 1.00
CA GLY A 480 2.66 23.76 1.92
C GLY A 480 3.89 23.09 1.29
N LEU A 481 4.33 23.55 0.12
CA LEU A 481 5.59 23.15 -0.52
C LEU A 481 6.59 24.32 -0.50
N SER A 482 6.88 24.86 0.69
CA SER A 482 8.21 25.40 0.96
C SER A 482 9.11 24.22 1.38
N GLY A 483 9.40 23.34 0.42
CA GLY A 483 10.50 22.39 0.56
C GLY A 483 11.75 23.08 0.06
N ASP A 484 12.61 23.49 0.99
CA ASP A 484 13.95 24.00 0.72
C ASP A 484 14.70 23.09 -0.26
N ALA A 485 14.85 23.57 -1.49
CA ALA A 485 15.98 23.24 -2.35
C ALA A 485 16.39 24.51 -3.10
N ALA A 486 16.67 25.57 -2.34
CA ALA A 486 17.53 26.63 -2.84
C ALA A 486 18.91 26.00 -3.07
N ILE A 487 19.31 25.85 -4.33
CA ILE A 487 20.70 25.55 -4.67
C ILE A 487 21.52 26.77 -4.21
N PRO A 488 22.48 26.63 -3.27
CA PRO A 488 23.32 27.76 -2.87
C PRO A 488 24.22 28.12 -4.05
N GLY A 489 24.26 29.40 -4.38
CA GLY A 489 25.04 29.93 -5.49
C GLY A 489 26.54 29.64 -5.39
N GLY A 490 27.16 29.46 -6.55
CA GLY A 490 28.61 29.50 -6.74
C GLY A 490 28.91 30.31 -7.99
N ALA A 491 29.43 31.53 -7.79
CA ALA A 491 29.97 32.37 -8.85
C ALA A 491 31.25 31.75 -9.44
N GLY A 492 31.40 31.79 -10.76
CA GLY A 492 32.66 31.46 -11.45
C GLY A 492 32.49 31.40 -12.97
N GLY A 493 33.31 32.17 -13.71
CA GLY A 493 33.17 32.43 -15.14
C GLY A 493 33.25 31.24 -16.11
N MET A 494 32.50 31.37 -17.22
CA MET A 494 32.75 31.05 -18.65
C MET A 494 33.91 30.08 -19.04
N PRO A 495 33.79 29.28 -20.15
CA PRO A 495 33.53 29.84 -21.49
C PRO A 495 32.70 29.03 -22.50
N SER A 496 32.34 29.75 -23.56
CA SER A 496 31.74 29.33 -24.83
C SER A 496 32.44 28.13 -25.50
N LEU A 497 31.67 27.15 -25.95
CA LEU A 497 32.08 26.24 -27.03
C LEU A 497 30.91 25.97 -27.97
N SER A 498 31.12 26.35 -29.22
CA SER A 498 30.39 26.00 -30.42
C SER A 498 30.55 24.51 -30.78
N GLY A 499 29.45 23.86 -31.15
CA GLY A 499 29.46 22.69 -32.02
C GLY A 499 28.84 21.41 -31.44
N GLY A 500 27.89 20.85 -32.18
CA GLY A 500 27.51 19.43 -32.13
C GLY A 500 26.25 19.12 -31.33
N ALA A 501 25.13 18.96 -32.05
CA ALA A 501 23.98 18.19 -31.58
C ALA A 501 24.40 16.72 -31.31
N ALA A 502 23.70 16.09 -30.36
CA ALA A 502 23.90 14.76 -29.76
C ALA A 502 24.89 14.72 -28.57
N ASP A 503 24.41 15.09 -27.36
CA ASP A 503 24.76 14.46 -26.06
C ASP A 503 24.29 15.28 -24.83
N LEU A 504 23.00 15.62 -24.70
CA LEU A 504 22.50 16.40 -23.55
C LEU A 504 21.33 15.79 -22.75
N ALA A 505 21.09 14.48 -22.90
CA ALA A 505 20.20 13.74 -22.00
C ALA A 505 20.94 12.74 -21.07
N HIS A 506 22.28 12.70 -21.08
CA HIS A 506 23.03 11.69 -20.33
C HIS A 506 24.03 12.22 -19.28
N VAL A 507 24.02 13.52 -18.95
CA VAL A 507 24.98 14.11 -17.99
C VAL A 507 24.35 14.71 -16.71
N MET A 508 23.03 14.58 -16.49
CA MET A 508 22.42 14.82 -15.16
C MET A 508 22.00 13.54 -14.42
N GLY A 509 22.50 12.38 -14.85
CA GLY A 509 22.44 11.12 -14.10
C GLY A 509 23.68 10.91 -13.25
N GLY A 510 23.90 11.73 -12.22
CA GLY A 510 25.16 11.61 -11.49
C GLY A 510 25.41 12.52 -10.30
N MET A 511 24.38 12.94 -9.54
CA MET A 511 24.50 13.35 -8.12
C MET A 511 23.09 13.63 -7.57
N ALA A 512 22.30 12.57 -7.40
CA ALA A 512 21.07 12.61 -6.59
C ALA A 512 21.27 11.74 -5.34
N GLY A 513 22.27 12.09 -4.55
CA GLY A 513 22.43 11.56 -3.20
C GLY A 513 21.46 12.29 -2.28
N LEU A 514 20.38 11.61 -1.88
CA LEU A 514 19.42 12.02 -0.85
C LEU A 514 18.61 13.30 -1.18
N GLY A 515 17.62 13.19 -2.07
CA GLY A 515 16.63 14.26 -2.28
C GLY A 515 15.34 13.71 -2.88
N LEU A 516 14.22 13.86 -2.15
CA LEU A 516 12.88 13.52 -2.63
C LEU A 516 12.61 14.25 -3.95
N LYS A 517 12.41 13.50 -5.06
CA LYS A 517 12.00 14.10 -6.33
C LYS A 517 10.65 14.81 -6.15
N PRO A 518 10.47 16.05 -6.66
CA PRO A 518 9.19 16.74 -6.57
C PRO A 518 8.08 15.95 -7.31
N ARG A 519 6.93 15.79 -6.65
CA ARG A 519 5.77 15.04 -7.17
C ARG A 519 5.07 15.80 -8.28
N SER A 520 4.76 15.13 -9.38
CA SER A 520 4.03 15.72 -10.52
C SER A 520 2.66 16.20 -10.05
N ARG A 521 2.20 17.35 -10.54
CA ARG A 521 0.80 17.79 -10.39
C ARG A 521 0.24 18.01 -11.77
N TYR A 522 -0.92 17.43 -12.03
CA TYR A 522 -1.61 17.60 -13.30
C TYR A 522 -2.69 18.63 -13.15
N TYR A 523 -2.75 19.53 -14.11
CA TYR A 523 -3.70 20.63 -14.15
C TYR A 523 -4.52 20.48 -15.41
N GLU A 524 -5.84 20.50 -15.26
CA GLU A 524 -6.75 20.54 -16.40
C GLU A 524 -7.93 21.45 -16.08
N PHE A 525 -8.28 22.32 -17.02
CA PHE A 525 -9.41 23.22 -16.88
C PHE A 525 -10.62 22.69 -17.64
N HIS A 526 -11.81 22.93 -17.09
CA HIS A 526 -13.04 22.79 -17.83
C HIS A 526 -14.07 23.80 -17.35
N GLY A 527 -14.53 24.66 -18.26
CA GLY A 527 -15.33 25.82 -17.87
C GLY A 527 -14.57 26.63 -16.82
N SER A 528 -15.26 27.04 -15.76
CA SER A 528 -14.66 27.79 -14.66
C SER A 528 -14.06 26.93 -13.54
N SER A 529 -13.88 25.63 -13.77
CA SER A 529 -13.31 24.69 -12.80
C SER A 529 -11.90 24.25 -13.21
N LEU A 530 -10.96 24.34 -12.26
CA LEU A 530 -9.61 23.80 -12.37
C LEU A 530 -9.52 22.48 -11.59
N TYR A 531 -9.22 21.40 -12.31
CA TYR A 531 -8.98 20.08 -11.76
C TYR A 531 -7.48 19.87 -11.56
N MET A 532 -7.09 19.50 -10.35
CA MET A 532 -5.71 19.24 -9.95
C MET A 532 -5.59 17.81 -9.46
N ILE A 533 -4.94 16.96 -10.24
CA ILE A 533 -4.68 15.57 -9.83
C ILE A 533 -3.26 15.46 -9.30
N LYS A 534 -3.10 14.82 -8.15
CA LYS A 534 -1.81 14.65 -7.49
C LYS A 534 -1.56 13.18 -7.14
N PRO A 535 -0.30 12.73 -7.22
CA PRO A 535 0.10 11.43 -6.74
C PRO A 535 0.22 11.42 -5.21
N ASP A 536 -0.14 10.29 -4.62
CA ASP A 536 0.11 9.99 -3.21
C ASP A 536 1.58 9.63 -2.93
N ARG A 537 1.81 9.03 -1.76
CA ARG A 537 3.14 8.57 -1.36
C ARG A 537 3.72 7.48 -2.25
N ASP A 538 2.85 6.69 -2.86
CA ASP A 538 3.17 5.50 -3.66
C ASP A 538 3.05 5.79 -5.17
N GLU A 539 3.10 7.08 -5.55
CA GLU A 539 3.00 7.54 -6.95
C GLU A 539 1.66 7.18 -7.61
N ARG A 540 0.57 7.01 -6.84
CA ARG A 540 -0.78 6.73 -7.38
C ARG A 540 -1.60 8.00 -7.47
N LEU A 541 -2.24 8.23 -8.63
CA LEU A 541 -3.05 9.42 -8.91
C LEU A 541 -4.44 9.37 -8.26
N ASN A 542 -4.48 9.37 -6.93
CA ASN A 542 -5.71 9.21 -6.14
C ASN A 542 -6.21 10.50 -5.45
N GLU A 543 -5.47 11.62 -5.49
CA GLU A 543 -5.95 12.89 -4.91
C GLU A 543 -6.41 13.81 -6.04
N LEU A 544 -7.70 14.17 -6.01
CA LEU A 544 -8.27 15.21 -6.86
C LEU A 544 -8.61 16.43 -6.03
N GLU A 545 -8.14 17.58 -6.46
CA GLU A 545 -8.54 18.87 -5.92
C GLU A 545 -9.22 19.68 -7.02
N VAL A 546 -10.42 20.19 -6.73
CA VAL A 546 -11.19 21.01 -7.68
C VAL A 546 -11.29 22.42 -7.13
N LEU A 547 -10.81 23.38 -7.91
CA LEU A 547 -11.01 24.80 -7.66
C LEU A 547 -12.07 25.32 -8.63
N GLU A 548 -13.25 25.62 -8.10
CA GLU A 548 -14.34 26.26 -8.84
C GLU A 548 -14.24 27.78 -8.70
N LEU A 549 -14.23 28.47 -9.83
CA LEU A 549 -14.16 29.92 -9.93
C LEU A 549 -15.53 30.44 -10.34
N ALA A 550 -16.33 30.97 -9.41
CA ALA A 550 -17.57 31.64 -9.78
C ALA A 550 -17.26 33.05 -10.26
N LEU A 551 -17.49 33.31 -11.55
CA LEU A 551 -17.30 34.63 -12.14
C LEU A 551 -18.31 35.63 -11.56
N PRO A 552 -18.00 36.94 -11.54
CA PRO A 552 -18.94 37.98 -11.13
C PRO A 552 -20.27 37.92 -11.90
N GLU A 553 -20.20 37.65 -13.21
CA GLU A 553 -21.38 37.48 -14.08
C GLU A 553 -22.23 36.28 -13.68
N ASP A 554 -21.61 35.16 -13.29
CA ASP A 554 -22.32 33.97 -12.80
C ASP A 554 -22.96 34.24 -11.45
N ILE A 555 -22.30 35.03 -10.59
CA ILE A 555 -22.84 35.47 -9.30
C ILE A 555 -24.07 36.37 -9.52
N GLU A 556 -24.04 37.29 -10.47
CA GLU A 556 -25.19 38.11 -10.86
C GLU A 556 -26.29 37.31 -11.58
N GLY A 557 -25.91 36.32 -12.38
CA GLY A 557 -26.80 35.34 -13.00
C GLY A 557 -27.54 34.50 -11.98
N MET A 558 -26.83 34.02 -10.95
CA MET A 558 -27.41 33.31 -9.80
C MET A 558 -28.40 34.22 -9.05
N LYS A 559 -28.10 35.51 -8.88
CA LYS A 559 -29.04 36.50 -8.31
C LYS A 559 -30.30 36.68 -9.17
N SER A 560 -30.16 36.79 -10.49
CA SER A 560 -31.28 37.08 -11.41
C SER A 560 -32.14 35.86 -11.79
N ALA A 561 -31.56 34.65 -11.84
CA ALA A 561 -32.29 33.40 -11.99
C ALA A 561 -33.15 33.09 -10.75
N HIS A 562 -32.64 33.43 -9.55
CA HIS A 562 -33.42 33.42 -8.31
C HIS A 562 -34.49 34.52 -8.20
N MET A 563 -34.44 35.56 -9.05
CA MET A 563 -35.44 36.64 -9.12
C MET A 563 -36.57 36.35 -10.11
N ARG A 564 -36.38 35.42 -11.07
CA ARG A 564 -37.42 34.99 -12.02
C ARG A 564 -38.27 33.82 -11.52
N GLY A 565 -37.87 33.19 -10.42
CA GLY A 565 -38.52 32.01 -9.87
C GLY A 565 -39.59 32.27 -8.80
N ASP A 566 -39.55 33.39 -8.05
CA ASP A 566 -40.35 33.48 -6.82
C ASP A 566 -41.07 34.83 -6.66
N GLU A 567 -42.40 34.76 -6.72
CA GLU A 567 -43.31 35.69 -6.01
C GLU A 567 -43.23 35.51 -4.46
N GLU A 568 -42.35 34.64 -3.93
CA GLU A 568 -42.10 34.46 -2.49
C GLU A 568 -41.05 35.44 -1.95
N MET A 569 -41.32 36.75 -2.00
CA MET A 569 -40.42 37.78 -1.46
C MET A 569 -40.46 37.90 0.08
N SER A 570 -40.47 36.78 0.83
CA SER A 570 -40.44 36.86 2.30
C SER A 570 -39.59 35.83 3.02
N ASP A 571 -38.65 35.11 2.39
CA ASP A 571 -38.05 33.88 2.98
C ASP A 571 -36.52 33.85 3.18
N ARG A 572 -35.81 34.99 3.35
CA ARG A 572 -34.32 35.02 3.34
C ARG A 572 -33.67 35.81 4.49
N LEU A 573 -32.45 35.40 4.87
CA LEU A 573 -31.51 36.13 5.73
C LEU A 573 -30.95 37.32 4.94
N GLU A 574 -31.28 38.53 5.36
CA GLU A 574 -30.97 39.74 4.60
C GLU A 574 -30.14 40.73 5.43
N LEU A 575 -28.97 41.12 4.92
CA LEU A 575 -28.24 42.26 5.47
C LEU A 575 -28.94 43.56 5.05
N LEU A 576 -29.30 44.43 5.98
CA LEU A 576 -30.07 45.64 5.65
C LEU A 576 -29.22 46.64 4.85
N ASP A 577 -29.84 47.34 3.90
CA ASP A 577 -29.19 48.36 3.06
C ASP A 577 -28.70 49.59 3.82
N VAL A 578 -29.17 49.77 5.06
CA VAL A 578 -28.84 50.94 5.87
C VAL A 578 -27.97 50.51 7.05
N ALA A 579 -26.70 50.92 7.02
CA ALA A 579 -25.77 50.81 8.14
C ALA A 579 -25.57 52.18 8.81
N ASN A 580 -25.43 52.19 10.14
CA ASN A 580 -25.12 53.42 10.87
C ASN A 580 -23.61 53.61 10.93
N THR A 581 -23.11 54.52 10.09
CA THR A 581 -21.68 54.75 9.87
C THR A 581 -21.19 55.95 10.68
N SER A 582 -20.10 55.80 11.42
CA SER A 582 -19.31 56.89 12.02
C SER A 582 -17.92 56.95 11.35
N PRO A 583 -17.06 57.93 11.72
CA PRO A 583 -15.71 58.00 11.19
C PRO A 583 -14.80 56.82 11.52
N ASN A 584 -15.14 56.02 12.54
CA ASN A 584 -14.31 54.91 13.02
C ASN A 584 -15.12 53.64 13.33
N SER A 585 -16.39 53.60 12.96
CA SER A 585 -17.24 52.44 13.18
C SER A 585 -18.35 52.33 12.15
N ILE A 586 -18.78 51.10 11.88
CA ILE A 586 -19.94 50.80 11.05
C ILE A 586 -20.80 49.83 11.84
N GLU A 587 -22.06 50.20 12.06
CA GLU A 587 -23.06 49.33 12.67
C GLU A 587 -23.96 48.75 11.57
N VAL A 588 -23.81 47.46 11.36
CA VAL A 588 -24.57 46.69 10.38
C VAL A 588 -25.67 45.90 11.08
N SER A 589 -26.81 45.77 10.42
CA SER A 589 -27.98 45.04 10.92
C SER A 589 -28.47 44.08 9.86
N TRP A 590 -29.02 42.94 10.26
CA TRP A 590 -29.58 41.94 9.36
C TRP A 590 -30.91 41.42 9.89
N ARG A 591 -31.78 40.99 8.97
CA ARG A 591 -33.04 40.32 9.27
C ARG A 591 -32.84 38.81 9.25
N PRO A 592 -33.21 38.09 10.32
CA PRO A 592 -33.27 36.63 10.32
C PRO A 592 -34.11 36.09 9.15
N PRO A 593 -33.83 34.88 8.66
CA PRO A 593 -34.71 34.21 7.70
C PRO A 593 -36.07 33.94 8.36
N SER A 594 -37.16 34.23 7.65
CA SER A 594 -38.52 34.15 8.21
C SER A 594 -39.00 32.71 8.47
N LYS A 595 -38.58 31.73 7.66
CA LYS A 595 -38.69 30.29 7.96
C LYS A 595 -37.48 29.83 8.77
N ASN A 596 -37.74 29.10 9.86
CA ASN A 596 -36.74 28.52 10.75
C ASN A 596 -35.84 29.52 11.50
N ALA A 597 -36.27 30.78 11.68
CA ALA A 597 -35.57 31.77 12.51
C ALA A 597 -35.21 31.22 13.91
N ASP A 598 -36.13 30.46 14.50
CA ASP A 598 -35.98 29.89 15.84
C ASP A 598 -34.89 28.81 15.92
N ARG A 599 -34.59 28.16 14.79
CA ARG A 599 -33.56 27.12 14.66
C ARG A 599 -32.16 27.68 14.40
N VAL A 600 -32.03 29.01 14.30
CA VAL A 600 -30.72 29.65 14.16
C VAL A 600 -30.04 29.67 15.53
N HIS A 601 -28.95 28.91 15.63
CA HIS A 601 -28.12 28.79 16.82
C HIS A 601 -27.30 30.07 17.04
N HIS A 602 -26.59 30.54 16.00
CA HIS A 602 -25.81 31.78 16.05
C HIS A 602 -25.55 32.34 14.65
N TYR A 603 -25.16 33.63 14.61
CA TYR A 603 -24.70 34.31 13.41
C TYR A 603 -23.19 34.56 13.48
N LYS A 604 -22.55 34.62 12.31
CA LYS A 604 -21.20 35.15 12.13
C LYS A 604 -21.24 36.34 11.19
N LEU A 605 -20.71 37.48 11.62
CA LEU A 605 -20.51 38.63 10.76
C LEU A 605 -19.08 38.62 10.24
N MET A 606 -18.95 38.66 8.92
CA MET A 606 -17.68 38.77 8.22
C MET A 606 -17.53 40.17 7.65
N MET A 607 -16.32 40.69 7.68
CA MET A 607 -15.94 41.95 7.06
C MET A 607 -14.72 41.73 6.16
N ALA A 608 -14.77 42.26 4.95
CA ALA A 608 -13.64 42.34 4.04
C ALA A 608 -13.25 43.80 3.80
N THR A 609 -11.94 44.05 3.68
CA THR A 609 -11.42 45.32 3.16
C THR A 609 -11.35 45.30 1.64
N ASN A 610 -11.25 46.46 1.01
CA ASN A 610 -10.91 46.60 -0.42
C ASN A 610 -9.58 45.93 -0.82
N THR A 611 -8.73 45.59 0.16
CA THR A 611 -7.49 44.81 -0.04
C THR A 611 -7.69 43.30 0.11
N GLY A 612 -8.94 42.81 0.18
CA GLY A 612 -9.26 41.38 0.22
C GLY A 612 -9.04 40.68 1.57
N VAL A 613 -8.73 41.42 2.64
CA VAL A 613 -8.52 40.83 3.98
C VAL A 613 -9.87 40.59 4.62
N VAL A 614 -10.24 39.31 4.76
CA VAL A 614 -11.49 38.88 5.40
C VAL A 614 -11.25 38.61 6.88
N LYS A 615 -12.09 39.19 7.74
CA LYS A 615 -12.04 39.01 9.19
C LYS A 615 -13.42 38.67 9.74
N GLU A 616 -13.48 37.65 10.59
CA GLU A 616 -14.65 37.42 11.43
C GLU A 616 -14.70 38.50 12.51
N VAL A 617 -15.80 39.26 12.53
CA VAL A 617 -15.92 40.44 13.38
C VAL A 617 -16.77 40.17 14.61
N CYS A 618 -17.79 39.32 14.48
CA CYS A 618 -18.55 38.85 15.62
C CYS A 618 -19.13 37.46 15.40
N GLN A 619 -19.27 36.72 16.50
CA GLN A 619 -20.04 35.48 16.57
C GLN A 619 -21.04 35.59 17.72
N GLY A 620 -22.30 35.25 17.46
CA GLY A 620 -23.34 35.20 18.49
C GLY A 620 -24.75 35.39 17.94
N LYS A 621 -25.74 35.38 18.82
CA LYS A 621 -27.16 35.55 18.45
C LYS A 621 -27.55 37.03 18.46
N TYR A 622 -26.89 37.80 17.59
CA TYR A 622 -27.16 39.22 17.38
C TYR A 622 -27.89 39.41 16.05
N GLU A 623 -28.66 40.48 15.93
CA GLU A 623 -29.27 40.94 14.66
C GLU A 623 -28.67 42.27 14.19
N ARG A 624 -27.79 42.84 15.01
CA ARG A 624 -27.05 44.06 14.75
C ARG A 624 -25.72 44.00 15.47
N PHE A 625 -24.67 44.45 14.82
CA PHE A 625 -23.35 44.53 15.43
C PHE A 625 -22.59 45.78 14.97
N LYS A 626 -21.97 46.46 15.93
CA LYS A 626 -21.17 47.66 15.69
C LYS A 626 -19.70 47.33 15.64
N VAL A 627 -19.12 47.45 14.46
CA VAL A 627 -17.70 47.23 14.22
C VAL A 627 -16.94 48.52 14.45
N THR A 628 -16.02 48.54 15.41
CA THR A 628 -15.23 49.71 15.80
C THR A 628 -13.75 49.57 15.42
N GLY A 629 -13.02 50.68 15.35
CA GLY A 629 -11.59 50.67 15.01
C GLY A 629 -11.33 50.66 13.49
N LEU A 630 -12.34 51.06 12.71
CA LEU A 630 -12.24 51.17 11.26
C LEU A 630 -11.53 52.47 10.88
N ARG A 631 -10.86 52.48 9.73
CA ARG A 631 -10.23 53.68 9.18
C ARG A 631 -11.33 54.61 8.67
N ALA A 632 -11.16 55.92 8.85
CA ALA A 632 -12.06 56.92 8.31
C ALA A 632 -11.95 56.97 6.77
N ASN A 633 -13.07 57.24 6.09
CA ASN A 633 -13.17 57.32 4.64
C ASN A 633 -12.67 56.05 3.92
N ALA A 634 -12.98 54.87 4.46
CA ALA A 634 -12.64 53.58 3.88
C ALA A 634 -13.89 52.73 3.67
N GLU A 635 -13.91 51.98 2.57
CA GLU A 635 -14.98 51.05 2.23
C GLU A 635 -14.70 49.67 2.83
N TYR A 636 -15.75 49.08 3.41
CA TYR A 636 -15.74 47.77 4.01
C TYR A 636 -16.94 46.97 3.52
N ILE A 637 -16.71 45.73 3.11
CA ILE A 637 -17.75 44.82 2.62
C ILE A 637 -18.14 43.90 3.78
N PHE A 638 -19.44 43.73 4.03
CA PHE A 638 -19.95 42.88 5.09
C PHE A 638 -20.86 41.79 4.53
N CYS A 639 -20.80 40.60 5.12
CA CYS A 639 -21.78 39.55 4.93
C CYS A 639 -22.02 38.78 6.24
N VAL A 640 -23.21 38.21 6.39
CA VAL A 640 -23.61 37.49 7.60
C VAL A 640 -23.91 36.04 7.26
N LYS A 641 -23.45 35.13 8.11
CA LYS A 641 -23.74 33.70 8.03
C LYS A 641 -24.61 33.29 9.21
N ALA A 642 -25.75 32.66 8.96
CA ALA A 642 -26.56 32.00 9.98
C ALA A 642 -26.21 30.51 10.06
N PHE A 643 -26.08 29.99 11.27
CA PHE A 643 -25.90 28.55 11.53
C PHE A 643 -27.14 27.98 12.18
N TYR A 644 -27.66 26.89 11.61
CA TYR A 644 -28.80 26.17 12.16
C TYR A 644 -28.35 25.05 13.11
N ASP A 645 -29.26 24.62 13.98
CA ASP A 645 -29.00 23.54 14.95
C ASP A 645 -28.62 22.19 14.30
N ASP A 646 -28.97 21.97 13.03
CA ASP A 646 -28.64 20.76 12.25
C ASP A 646 -27.28 20.85 11.52
N GLY A 647 -26.49 21.89 11.78
CA GLY A 647 -25.19 22.13 11.15
C GLY A 647 -25.26 22.76 9.76
N LYS A 648 -26.46 22.93 9.18
CA LYS A 648 -26.64 23.68 7.94
C LYS A 648 -26.40 25.17 8.17
N HIS A 649 -26.15 25.90 7.09
CA HIS A 649 -25.93 27.33 7.17
C HIS A 649 -26.46 28.05 5.94
N VAL A 650 -26.75 29.34 6.11
CA VAL A 650 -27.19 30.25 5.04
C VAL A 650 -26.40 31.54 5.14
N TRP A 651 -26.06 32.11 3.98
CA TRP A 651 -25.38 33.39 3.86
C TRP A 651 -26.35 34.49 3.45
N SER A 652 -26.13 35.70 3.97
CA SER A 652 -26.72 36.92 3.44
C SER A 652 -25.94 37.37 2.20
N GLU A 653 -26.56 38.26 1.43
CA GLU A 653 -25.84 39.05 0.43
C GLU A 653 -24.69 39.86 1.08
N SER A 654 -23.66 40.16 0.29
CA SER A 654 -22.59 41.07 0.68
C SER A 654 -22.97 42.51 0.35
N LYS A 655 -22.74 43.44 1.29
CA LYS A 655 -23.00 44.87 1.11
C LYS A 655 -21.78 45.70 1.51
N ALA A 656 -21.47 46.71 0.72
CA ALA A 656 -20.38 47.63 0.96
C ALA A 656 -20.88 48.86 1.74
N PHE A 657 -20.14 49.26 2.77
CA PHE A 657 -20.42 50.44 3.58
C PHE A 657 -19.12 51.24 3.80
N CYS A 658 -19.24 52.57 3.78
CA CYS A 658 -18.12 53.48 3.98
C CYS A 658 -18.19 54.18 5.34
N THR A 659 -17.06 54.32 6.03
CA THR A 659 -16.95 55.16 7.23
C THR A 659 -17.01 56.66 6.86
N ARG A 660 -17.61 57.49 7.73
CA ARG A 660 -17.80 58.93 7.46
C ARG A 660 -16.50 59.74 7.61
N TYR A 661 -16.49 60.95 7.05
CA TYR A 661 -15.36 61.87 7.21
C TYR A 661 -15.20 62.32 8.67
N GLY A 662 -13.99 62.18 9.22
CA GLY A 662 -13.66 62.59 10.59
C GLY A 662 -13.41 64.10 10.69
N GLY A 663 -14.43 64.92 10.47
CA GLY A 663 -14.38 66.38 10.64
C GLY A 663 -15.46 66.84 11.63
N GLY A 664 -15.07 67.61 12.65
CA GLY A 664 -15.97 68.04 13.71
C GLY A 664 -17.01 69.09 13.31
N SER A 665 -18.13 69.05 14.04
CA SER A 665 -19.17 70.07 14.24
C SER A 665 -20.26 70.28 13.16
N GLY A 666 -21.49 70.50 13.66
CA GLY A 666 -22.54 71.28 13.00
C GLY A 666 -23.47 70.52 12.06
N GLY A 667 -24.75 70.43 12.41
CA GLY A 667 -25.76 69.72 11.63
C GLY A 667 -26.09 70.33 10.27
N MET A 668 -26.47 69.47 9.33
CA MET A 668 -27.59 69.66 8.41
C MET A 668 -27.93 68.31 7.78
N ALA A 669 -29.22 67.98 7.78
CA ALA A 669 -29.78 66.89 7.00
C ALA A 669 -29.54 67.15 5.50
N ALA A 670 -29.11 66.13 4.75
CA ALA A 670 -29.16 66.14 3.31
C ALA A 670 -29.58 64.77 2.80
N ALA A 671 -30.64 64.81 2.00
CA ALA A 671 -31.40 63.70 1.50
C ALA A 671 -30.64 62.85 0.49
N ALA A 672 -31.04 61.59 0.42
CA ALA A 672 -30.78 60.71 -0.71
C ALA A 672 -31.19 61.42 -2.02
N THR A 673 -30.25 61.56 -2.95
CA THR A 673 -30.57 61.61 -4.38
C THR A 673 -29.57 60.77 -5.15
N ASN A 674 -30.17 59.81 -5.84
CA ASN A 674 -29.63 58.96 -6.87
C ASN A 674 -29.22 59.83 -8.08
N LYS A 675 -28.00 59.66 -8.62
CA LYS A 675 -27.65 59.78 -10.05
C LYS A 675 -26.12 59.72 -10.26
N GLY A 676 -25.69 58.70 -11.01
CA GLY A 676 -24.93 58.89 -12.23
C GLY A 676 -23.46 59.29 -12.16
N THR A 677 -22.65 58.43 -12.78
CA THR A 677 -21.48 58.76 -13.62
C THR A 677 -20.18 59.28 -12.97
N SER A 678 -19.16 58.46 -13.25
CA SER A 678 -17.81 58.85 -13.67
C SER A 678 -16.76 59.16 -12.60
N SER A 679 -15.69 58.35 -12.68
CA SER A 679 -14.27 58.74 -12.54
C SER A 679 -13.83 59.16 -11.11
N ILE A 680 -12.66 58.81 -10.58
CA ILE A 680 -11.31 58.68 -11.14
C ILE A 680 -10.39 58.24 -9.95
N VAL A 681 -9.33 57.46 -10.22
CA VAL A 681 -7.95 57.60 -9.66
C VAL A 681 -7.73 57.29 -8.17
N VAL A 682 -6.85 56.39 -7.72
CA VAL A 682 -5.65 55.69 -8.23
C VAL A 682 -5.75 54.21 -7.85
#